data_AF-A0A352HN82-F1
#
_entry.id   AF-A0A352HN82-F1
#
_cell.length_a   1.000
_cell.length_b   1.000
_cell.length_c   1.000
_cell.angle_alpha   90.00
_cell.angle_beta   90.00
_cell.angle_gamma   90.00
#
_symmetry.space_group_name_H-M   'P 1'
#
loop_
_entity.id
_entity.type
_entity.pdbx_description
1 polymer ?
#
loop_
_entity_poly.entity_id
_entity_poly.type
_entity_poly.pdbx_seq_one_letter_code
_entity_poly.pdbx_strand_id
1 'polypeptide(L)'
;RNRQYFLLGQVYSRLGDKSKAYYAYQKAGGGASTPYRAKFNARIKQSEVFTGTDIKGEVSALRRMARYGRNNEYLDQIYYAIGNLYLSRRDSTEAIKNYALAIEKSTRNGIDKALAQVALGGIYFTMGDYVKAQPLYSEAIPQLNDNYPDYKVLKRRSDVLDELSTYAGNVHLQDSLLTLAKMTPEEQEKACQKLVDELKKREKEEQDAAKREEYLAEQRAKGDQNTNKNAPTQYQMNNDKSWYFYNTQAKNAGKQEFQKRWGARKLEDDWRRRNKNTFSLDDISDTDSEVTDSLANASPEERAAADSINAASDPHNIEYYLAQIPKTEEEIQNCNDIIQEGLYNMGVILKDKLDDYPSARNEFNRLEESYPDNIYRLDVYYNMYLMAVREEDTAEAERWRSKILTDFAESTYGKAMADPSYFNNLRRMYIRQEEMYAETYQAYLNNENKRVRSLVADVTEEYPLSPLMPKFVFLDALSYVTEGNTEKFRERLQELLEKWPDTDMTDMASGMLKNLKQGMTIKGGMGNSRGMLWDTRLTADGGDTPTDANGQPANFEHDPNSPQYLVLAFPRDSINSNQLLYDVARFNFSTFTTQDFDLEQMAFGNVGLLIVKGFANVRQLEHYRTVMAQAPQPVLPEAVRPIMISRPNFELLLREGRSFDEYFRYEEKATVEQTEEDVAGTADDAAEPDATDEPTPETAAEQAAEPAETPAEEPSSEPAETPQEETPGETPQETPAKTPQQEAAQEPTQPEEEAAPAEQ
;
A
#
# COMPACT_ATOMS: atom_id res chain seq x y z
N ARG A 1 -43.17 -0.51 -5.50
CA ARG A 1 -43.14 0.79 -6.22
C ARG A 1 -42.13 1.80 -5.63
N ASN A 2 -42.27 2.29 -4.41
CA ASN A 2 -41.36 3.35 -3.88
C ASN A 2 -39.89 2.90 -3.75
N ARG A 3 -39.64 1.64 -3.34
CA ARG A 3 -38.30 1.04 -3.35
C ARG A 3 -37.69 0.96 -4.76
N GLN A 4 -38.51 0.68 -5.78
CA GLN A 4 -38.04 0.66 -7.18
C GLN A 4 -37.65 2.07 -7.65
N TYR A 5 -38.43 3.10 -7.29
CA TYR A 5 -38.04 4.48 -7.56
C TYR A 5 -36.75 4.90 -6.85
N PHE A 6 -36.52 4.41 -5.63
CA PHE A 6 -35.27 4.68 -4.92
C PHE A 6 -34.06 4.04 -5.64
N LEU A 7 -34.17 2.77 -6.04
CA LEU A 7 -33.14 2.08 -6.83
C LEU A 7 -32.92 2.75 -8.19
N LEU A 8 -34.01 3.16 -8.86
CA LEU A 8 -33.95 3.89 -10.12
C LEU A 8 -33.22 5.23 -9.96
N GLY A 9 -33.45 5.94 -8.85
CA GLY A 9 -32.68 7.12 -8.49
C GLY A 9 -31.18 6.83 -8.35
N GLN A 10 -30.81 5.73 -7.67
CA GLN A 10 -29.40 5.34 -7.54
C GLN A 10 -28.75 5.01 -8.89
N VAL A 11 -29.47 4.34 -9.79
CA VAL A 11 -28.99 4.04 -11.14
C VAL A 11 -28.77 5.33 -11.93
N TYR A 12 -29.76 6.25 -11.95
CA TYR A 12 -29.61 7.52 -12.63
C TYR A 12 -28.47 8.38 -12.07
N SER A 13 -28.29 8.41 -10.73
CA SER A 13 -27.16 9.10 -10.10
C SER A 13 -25.82 8.57 -10.58
N ARG A 14 -25.66 7.24 -10.68
CA ARG A 14 -24.44 6.58 -11.17
C ARG A 14 -24.19 6.81 -12.66
N LEU A 15 -25.26 6.94 -13.45
CA LEU A 15 -25.18 7.28 -14.88
C LEU A 15 -24.97 8.79 -15.13
N GLY A 16 -24.92 9.61 -14.09
CA GLY A 16 -24.77 11.07 -14.20
C GLY A 16 -26.06 11.83 -14.56
N ASP A 17 -27.19 11.16 -14.74
CA ASP A 17 -28.49 11.78 -15.07
C ASP A 17 -29.16 12.34 -13.80
N LYS A 18 -28.60 13.43 -13.28
CA LYS A 18 -29.00 14.05 -12.01
C LYS A 18 -30.46 14.51 -12.02
N SER A 19 -30.99 14.99 -13.14
CA SER A 19 -32.37 15.44 -13.25
C SER A 19 -33.37 14.29 -13.13
N LYS A 20 -33.14 13.15 -13.81
CA LYS A 20 -33.99 11.97 -13.64
C LYS A 20 -33.83 11.35 -12.26
N ALA A 21 -32.61 11.35 -11.70
CA ALA A 21 -32.37 10.90 -10.32
C ALA A 21 -33.17 11.73 -9.31
N TYR A 22 -33.16 13.06 -9.45
CA TYR A 22 -33.91 13.98 -8.59
C TYR A 22 -35.40 13.65 -8.57
N TYR A 23 -36.00 13.45 -9.75
CA TYR A 23 -37.40 13.06 -9.88
C TYR A 23 -37.69 11.68 -9.28
N ALA A 24 -36.82 10.70 -9.52
CA ALA A 24 -36.97 9.35 -9.00
C ALA A 24 -36.93 9.33 -7.45
N TYR A 25 -36.00 10.05 -6.83
CA TYR A 25 -35.95 10.19 -5.37
C TYR A 25 -37.18 10.93 -4.81
N GLN A 26 -37.67 11.96 -5.49
CA GLN A 26 -38.93 12.63 -5.12
C GLN A 26 -40.10 11.63 -5.07
N LYS A 27 -40.24 10.78 -6.10
CA LYS A 27 -41.28 9.75 -6.16
C LYS A 27 -41.09 8.67 -5.10
N ALA A 28 -39.86 8.31 -4.77
CA ALA A 28 -39.57 7.35 -3.70
C ALA A 28 -40.07 7.83 -2.33
N GLY A 29 -39.97 9.13 -2.03
CA GLY A 29 -40.43 9.72 -0.77
C GLY A 29 -41.91 10.11 -0.71
N GLY A 30 -42.61 10.18 -1.85
CA GLY A 30 -43.95 10.79 -1.96
C GLY A 30 -45.13 9.95 -1.46
N GLY A 31 -44.96 8.66 -1.16
CA GLY A 31 -46.08 7.81 -0.72
C GLY A 31 -46.47 8.01 0.74
N ALA A 32 -47.76 8.16 1.04
CA ALA A 32 -48.28 8.32 2.40
C ALA A 32 -47.83 7.17 3.34
N SER A 33 -47.89 5.93 2.86
CA SER A 33 -47.50 4.70 3.56
C SER A 33 -45.98 4.44 3.62
N THR A 34 -45.14 5.32 3.08
CA THR A 34 -43.69 5.11 3.07
C THR A 34 -43.12 5.28 4.48
N PRO A 35 -42.33 4.33 5.00
CA PRO A 35 -41.66 4.47 6.29
C PRO A 35 -40.85 5.75 6.36
N TYR A 36 -40.80 6.34 7.55
CA TYR A 36 -40.09 7.58 7.81
C TYR A 36 -38.67 7.60 7.24
N ARG A 37 -37.88 6.58 7.59
CA ARG A 37 -36.46 6.49 7.26
C ARG A 37 -36.26 6.46 5.74
N ALA A 38 -37.17 5.83 5.01
CA ALA A 38 -37.15 5.84 3.55
C ALA A 38 -37.48 7.23 2.98
N LYS A 39 -38.43 7.97 3.57
CA LYS A 39 -38.69 9.37 3.17
C LYS A 39 -37.48 10.27 3.44
N PHE A 40 -36.85 10.10 4.61
CA PHE A 40 -35.65 10.82 4.99
C PHE A 40 -34.49 10.56 4.01
N ASN A 41 -34.13 9.28 3.81
CA ASN A 41 -33.05 8.90 2.88
C ASN A 41 -33.33 9.37 1.45
N ALA A 42 -34.58 9.24 0.98
CA ALA A 42 -34.97 9.74 -0.34
C ALA A 42 -34.78 11.25 -0.45
N ARG A 43 -35.10 12.03 0.60
CA ARG A 43 -34.93 13.48 0.60
C ARG A 43 -33.46 13.90 0.61
N ILE A 44 -32.61 13.22 1.39
CA ILE A 44 -31.15 13.44 1.40
C ILE A 44 -30.55 13.12 0.03
N LYS A 45 -30.86 11.95 -0.53
CA LYS A 45 -30.38 11.57 -1.88
C LYS A 45 -30.91 12.49 -2.98
N GLN A 46 -32.13 13.01 -2.84
CA GLN A 46 -32.67 14.02 -3.74
C GLN A 46 -31.83 15.32 -3.71
N SER A 47 -31.39 15.80 -2.54
CA SER A 47 -30.54 17.00 -2.48
C SER A 47 -29.14 16.79 -3.09
N GLU A 48 -28.57 15.59 -2.99
CA GLU A 48 -27.25 15.28 -3.58
C GLU A 48 -27.23 15.43 -5.11
N VAL A 49 -28.38 15.24 -5.77
CA VAL A 49 -28.52 15.32 -7.24
C VAL A 49 -29.17 16.63 -7.69
N PHE A 50 -29.28 17.63 -6.82
CA PHE A 50 -29.87 18.91 -7.17
C PHE A 50 -28.99 19.72 -8.13
N THR A 51 -29.53 20.08 -9.29
CA THR A 51 -28.82 20.81 -10.35
C THR A 51 -29.18 22.30 -10.45
N GLY A 52 -30.15 22.79 -9.67
CA GLY A 52 -30.59 24.18 -9.75
C GLY A 52 -29.54 25.16 -9.21
N THR A 53 -29.40 26.33 -9.83
CA THR A 53 -28.41 27.34 -9.41
C THR A 53 -28.71 27.88 -8.01
N ASP A 54 -29.97 28.22 -7.72
CA ASP A 54 -30.41 28.66 -6.40
C ASP A 54 -30.63 27.47 -5.45
N ILE A 55 -29.72 27.32 -4.49
CA ILE A 55 -29.78 26.29 -3.46
C ILE A 55 -30.56 26.73 -2.20
N LYS A 56 -30.97 28.01 -2.08
CA LYS A 56 -31.56 28.55 -0.83
C LYS A 56 -32.81 27.79 -0.40
N GLY A 57 -33.67 27.43 -1.36
CA GLY A 57 -34.87 26.64 -1.12
C GLY A 57 -34.56 25.25 -0.58
N GLU A 58 -33.57 24.58 -1.18
CA GLU A 58 -33.12 23.23 -0.80
C GLU A 58 -32.44 23.22 0.57
N VAL A 59 -31.51 24.16 0.82
CA VAL A 59 -30.86 24.33 2.13
C VAL A 59 -31.90 24.65 3.21
N SER A 60 -32.87 25.52 2.92
CA SER A 60 -33.95 25.84 3.87
C SER A 60 -34.82 24.63 4.20
N ALA A 61 -35.08 23.75 3.22
CA ALA A 61 -35.79 22.50 3.45
C ALA A 61 -34.99 21.53 4.34
N LEU A 62 -33.69 21.37 4.11
CA LEU A 62 -32.81 20.55 4.95
C LEU A 62 -32.65 21.13 6.36
N ARG A 63 -32.48 22.44 6.52
CA ARG A 63 -32.46 23.10 7.85
C ARG A 63 -33.79 22.95 8.60
N ARG A 64 -34.92 22.95 7.90
CA ARG A 64 -36.22 22.58 8.51
C ARG A 64 -36.19 21.13 8.99
N MET A 65 -35.62 20.20 8.22
CA MET A 65 -35.45 18.81 8.65
C MET A 65 -34.60 18.70 9.92
N ALA A 66 -33.50 19.43 10.03
CA ALA A 66 -32.62 19.42 11.21
C ALA A 66 -33.32 19.88 12.50
N ARG A 67 -34.33 20.75 12.39
CA ARG A 67 -35.08 21.27 13.56
C ARG A 67 -36.11 20.28 14.13
N TYR A 68 -36.48 19.24 13.40
CA TYR A 68 -37.43 18.25 13.93
C TYR A 68 -36.71 17.28 14.86
N GLY A 69 -37.11 17.21 16.14
CA GLY A 69 -36.47 16.33 17.13
C GLY A 69 -36.40 14.84 16.74
N ARG A 70 -37.31 14.39 15.87
CA ARG A 70 -37.31 13.04 15.27
C ARG A 70 -36.07 12.74 14.40
N ASN A 71 -35.31 13.78 14.00
CA ASN A 71 -34.08 13.69 13.22
C ASN A 71 -32.80 13.89 14.04
N ASN A 72 -32.89 13.95 15.38
CA ASN A 72 -31.71 14.18 16.23
C ASN A 72 -30.58 13.16 15.98
N GLU A 73 -30.92 11.91 15.61
CA GLU A 73 -29.94 10.86 15.27
C GLU A 73 -29.35 10.96 13.85
N TYR A 74 -29.83 11.87 13.00
CA TYR A 74 -29.45 12.00 11.59
C TYR A 74 -29.00 13.42 11.23
N LEU A 75 -28.60 14.20 12.24
CA LEU A 75 -28.14 15.57 12.03
C LEU A 75 -26.87 15.63 11.19
N ASP A 76 -25.96 14.68 11.40
CA ASP A 76 -24.77 14.46 10.58
C ASP A 76 -25.10 14.35 9.08
N GLN A 77 -26.04 13.49 8.70
CA GLN A 77 -26.46 13.31 7.32
C GLN A 77 -27.09 14.57 6.72
N ILE A 78 -27.87 15.32 7.51
CA ILE A 78 -28.50 16.56 7.04
C ILE A 78 -27.44 17.64 6.80
N TYR A 79 -26.56 17.87 7.77
CA TYR A 79 -25.52 18.90 7.66
C TYR A 79 -24.48 18.53 6.58
N TYR A 80 -24.14 17.25 6.44
CA TYR A 80 -23.32 16.76 5.34
C TYR A 80 -23.94 17.05 3.97
N ALA A 81 -25.26 16.80 3.81
CA ALA A 81 -25.97 17.12 2.57
C ALA A 81 -26.01 18.62 2.28
N ILE A 82 -26.15 19.46 3.32
CA ILE A 82 -26.06 20.93 3.17
C ILE A 82 -24.63 21.34 2.74
N GLY A 83 -23.59 20.76 3.35
CA GLY A 83 -22.21 21.00 2.97
C GLY A 83 -21.94 20.64 1.51
N ASN A 84 -22.42 19.48 1.06
CA ASN A 84 -22.31 19.05 -0.34
C ASN A 84 -23.01 20.02 -1.32
N LEU A 85 -24.16 20.58 -0.94
CA LEU A 85 -24.85 21.60 -1.75
C LEU A 85 -24.00 22.86 -1.91
N TYR A 86 -23.44 23.39 -0.83
CA TYR A 86 -22.55 24.56 -0.88
C TYR A 86 -21.26 24.28 -1.67
N LEU A 87 -20.65 23.12 -1.44
CA LEU A 87 -19.45 22.70 -2.16
C LEU A 87 -19.72 22.57 -3.67
N SER A 88 -20.89 22.07 -4.06
CA SER A 88 -21.31 22.00 -5.47
C SER A 88 -21.54 23.38 -6.13
N ARG A 89 -21.55 24.46 -5.35
CA ARG A 89 -21.59 25.85 -5.83
C ARG A 89 -20.27 26.59 -5.58
N ARG A 90 -19.21 25.85 -5.26
CA ARG A 90 -17.87 26.37 -4.93
C ARG A 90 -17.83 27.30 -3.71
N ASP A 91 -18.83 27.21 -2.82
CA ASP A 91 -18.82 27.91 -1.53
C ASP A 91 -18.19 27.00 -0.47
N SER A 92 -16.86 27.02 -0.41
CA SER A 92 -16.09 26.23 0.55
C SER A 92 -16.29 26.70 1.99
N THR A 93 -16.54 27.99 2.22
CA THR A 93 -16.73 28.55 3.56
C THR A 93 -17.98 28.03 4.26
N GLU A 94 -19.12 28.04 3.59
CA GLU A 94 -20.34 27.45 4.15
C GLU A 94 -20.24 25.92 4.15
N ALA A 95 -19.55 25.30 3.19
CA ALA A 95 -19.32 23.85 3.21
C ALA A 95 -18.55 23.40 4.47
N ILE A 96 -17.42 24.06 4.78
CA ILE A 96 -16.60 23.81 5.98
C ILE A 96 -17.45 23.90 7.25
N LYS A 97 -18.22 24.99 7.40
CA LYS A 97 -19.09 25.18 8.57
C LYS A 97 -20.09 24.04 8.73
N ASN A 98 -20.72 23.61 7.63
CA ASN A 98 -21.73 22.55 7.70
C ASN A 98 -21.09 21.16 7.89
N TYR A 99 -19.92 20.87 7.34
CA TYR A 99 -19.23 19.61 7.65
C TYR A 99 -18.74 19.55 9.10
N ALA A 100 -18.20 20.65 9.64
CA ALA A 100 -17.85 20.74 11.06
C ALA A 100 -19.08 20.50 11.95
N LEU A 101 -20.22 21.12 11.63
CA LEU A 101 -21.49 20.85 12.32
C LEU A 101 -21.95 19.40 12.17
N ALA A 102 -21.76 18.77 11.00
CA ALA A 102 -22.10 17.36 10.80
C ALA A 102 -21.29 16.45 11.74
N ILE A 103 -19.99 16.72 11.88
CA ILE A 103 -19.09 15.98 12.76
C ILE A 103 -19.46 16.20 14.23
N GLU A 104 -19.68 17.46 14.64
CA GLU A 104 -20.05 17.84 16.01
C GLU A 104 -21.41 17.25 16.44
N LYS A 105 -22.38 17.22 15.52
CA LYS A 105 -23.74 16.70 15.80
C LYS A 105 -23.88 15.20 15.56
N SER A 106 -22.83 14.51 15.15
CA SER A 106 -22.90 13.05 14.97
C SER A 106 -23.00 12.36 16.32
N THR A 107 -24.07 11.62 16.52
CA THR A 107 -24.32 10.83 17.75
C THR A 107 -23.93 9.36 17.58
N ARG A 108 -23.70 8.95 16.33
CA ARG A 108 -23.32 7.60 15.92
C ARG A 108 -21.92 7.71 15.34
N ASN A 109 -20.89 7.47 16.15
CA ASN A 109 -19.50 7.34 15.67
C ASN A 109 -19.41 6.20 14.64
N GLY A 110 -19.68 6.51 13.38
CA GLY A 110 -19.82 5.55 12.30
C GLY A 110 -19.70 6.23 10.95
N ILE A 111 -20.00 5.48 9.89
CA ILE A 111 -19.67 5.83 8.50
C ILE A 111 -20.12 7.26 8.11
N ASP A 112 -21.29 7.74 8.55
CA ASP A 112 -21.77 9.08 8.19
C ASP A 112 -20.86 10.20 8.74
N LYS A 113 -20.30 10.03 9.94
CA LYS A 113 -19.29 10.94 10.52
C LYS A 113 -18.01 10.89 9.69
N ALA A 114 -17.54 9.69 9.38
CA ALA A 114 -16.32 9.48 8.59
C ALA A 114 -16.43 10.15 7.20
N LEU A 115 -17.60 10.09 6.55
CA LEU A 115 -17.83 10.78 5.27
C LEU A 115 -17.71 12.30 5.39
N ALA A 116 -18.24 12.88 6.46
CA ALA A 116 -18.10 14.32 6.73
C ALA A 116 -16.65 14.71 7.03
N GLN A 117 -15.93 13.87 7.77
CA GLN A 117 -14.50 14.06 8.07
C GLN A 117 -13.63 13.98 6.82
N VAL A 118 -13.84 12.99 5.95
CA VAL A 118 -13.12 12.87 4.67
C VAL A 118 -13.40 14.08 3.78
N ALA A 119 -14.65 14.54 3.71
CA ALA A 119 -15.00 15.72 2.90
C ALA A 119 -14.36 17.00 3.44
N LEU A 120 -14.38 17.21 4.77
CA LEU A 120 -13.76 18.36 5.41
C LEU A 120 -12.22 18.31 5.30
N GLY A 121 -11.63 17.16 5.57
CA GLY A 121 -10.20 16.91 5.46
C GLY A 121 -9.71 17.10 4.03
N GLY A 122 -10.50 16.69 3.04
CA GLY A 122 -10.22 16.96 1.62
C GLY A 122 -10.15 18.45 1.30
N ILE A 123 -11.05 19.27 1.87
CA ILE A 123 -11.00 20.72 1.68
C ILE A 123 -9.74 21.31 2.31
N TYR A 124 -9.44 20.96 3.57
CA TYR A 124 -8.23 21.45 4.24
C TYR A 124 -6.96 21.02 3.50
N PHE A 125 -6.91 19.79 3.01
CA PHE A 125 -5.81 19.28 2.19
C PHE A 125 -5.62 20.15 0.93
N THR A 126 -6.70 20.44 0.18
CA THR A 126 -6.60 21.31 -1.00
C THR A 126 -6.23 22.76 -0.69
N MET A 127 -6.45 23.21 0.55
CA MET A 127 -6.03 24.54 1.02
C MET A 127 -4.59 24.58 1.51
N GLY A 128 -3.88 23.43 1.56
CA GLY A 128 -2.56 23.31 2.17
C GLY A 128 -2.58 23.30 3.71
N ASP A 129 -3.75 23.22 4.34
CA ASP A 129 -3.89 23.16 5.81
C ASP A 129 -3.79 21.71 6.29
N TYR A 130 -2.59 21.15 6.17
CA TYR A 130 -2.32 19.75 6.49
C TYR A 130 -2.51 19.44 7.98
N VAL A 131 -2.27 20.42 8.86
CA VAL A 131 -2.46 20.31 10.32
C VAL A 131 -3.94 20.06 10.66
N LYS A 132 -4.87 20.76 10.00
CA LYS A 132 -6.31 20.48 10.18
C LYS A 132 -6.80 19.25 9.43
N ALA A 133 -6.15 18.90 8.32
CA ALA A 133 -6.54 17.74 7.52
C ALA A 133 -6.20 16.40 8.19
N GLN A 134 -5.01 16.29 8.80
CA GLN A 134 -4.50 15.04 9.39
C GLN A 134 -5.49 14.37 10.38
N PRO A 135 -5.99 15.05 11.43
CA PRO A 135 -6.86 14.40 12.42
C PRO A 135 -8.20 13.95 11.82
N LEU A 136 -8.67 14.64 10.78
CA LEU A 136 -9.91 14.27 10.09
C LEU A 136 -9.74 12.98 9.29
N TYR A 137 -8.59 12.80 8.64
CA TYR A 137 -8.29 11.56 7.92
C TYR A 137 -8.03 10.42 8.90
N SER A 138 -7.16 10.61 9.89
CA SER A 138 -6.78 9.54 10.83
C SER A 138 -7.97 8.98 11.63
N GLU A 139 -8.94 9.81 12.00
CA GLU A 139 -10.17 9.33 12.66
C GLU A 139 -11.15 8.66 11.69
N ALA A 140 -11.22 9.13 10.44
CA ALA A 140 -12.20 8.68 9.47
C ALA A 140 -11.83 7.37 8.77
N ILE A 141 -10.57 7.19 8.36
CA ILE A 141 -10.13 6.02 7.57
C ILE A 141 -10.45 4.68 8.24
N PRO A 142 -10.22 4.47 9.56
CA PRO A 142 -10.55 3.22 10.23
C PRO A 142 -12.04 2.88 10.25
N GLN A 143 -12.92 3.87 10.04
CA GLN A 143 -14.37 3.70 10.02
C GLN A 143 -14.91 3.37 8.62
N LEU A 144 -14.08 3.49 7.59
CA LEU A 144 -14.44 3.14 6.21
C LEU A 144 -14.20 1.65 5.95
N ASN A 145 -15.02 1.06 5.09
CA ASN A 145 -14.82 -0.30 4.60
C ASN A 145 -13.77 -0.29 3.47
N ASP A 146 -12.94 -1.31 3.37
CA ASP A 146 -11.95 -1.51 2.29
C ASP A 146 -12.54 -1.38 0.87
N ASN A 147 -13.83 -1.68 0.70
CA ASN A 147 -14.57 -1.53 -0.56
C ASN A 147 -15.07 -0.10 -0.84
N TYR A 148 -14.75 0.87 0.02
CA TYR A 148 -15.11 2.27 -0.19
C TYR A 148 -14.37 2.84 -1.42
N PRO A 149 -15.01 3.66 -2.26
CA PRO A 149 -14.34 4.28 -3.41
C PRO A 149 -13.07 5.00 -3.00
N ASP A 150 -12.00 4.77 -3.75
CA ASP A 150 -10.68 5.39 -3.53
C ASP A 150 -10.07 5.15 -2.14
N TYR A 151 -10.51 4.10 -1.41
CA TYR A 151 -10.00 3.81 -0.06
C TYR A 151 -8.47 3.76 0.01
N LYS A 152 -7.81 3.12 -0.98
CA LYS A 152 -6.34 3.06 -1.04
C LYS A 152 -5.69 4.44 -1.15
N VAL A 153 -6.30 5.35 -1.93
CA VAL A 153 -5.80 6.72 -2.10
C VAL A 153 -6.02 7.52 -0.82
N LEU A 154 -7.18 7.39 -0.20
CA LEU A 154 -7.50 8.05 1.07
C LEU A 154 -6.60 7.55 2.21
N LYS A 155 -6.30 6.26 2.24
CA LYS A 155 -5.35 5.66 3.18
C LYS A 155 -3.93 6.18 2.96
N ARG A 156 -3.41 6.10 1.72
CA ARG A 156 -2.08 6.66 1.36
C ARG A 156 -1.99 8.14 1.77
N ARG A 157 -3.03 8.93 1.53
CA ARG A 157 -3.10 10.33 1.97
C ARG A 157 -3.05 10.48 3.48
N SER A 158 -3.81 9.66 4.22
CA SER A 158 -3.78 9.67 5.69
C SER A 158 -2.38 9.34 6.23
N ASP A 159 -1.76 8.29 5.72
CA ASP A 159 -0.45 7.83 6.17
C ASP A 159 0.63 8.89 5.91
N VAL A 160 0.59 9.57 4.76
CA VAL A 160 1.53 10.66 4.43
C VAL A 160 1.22 11.96 5.20
N LEU A 161 -0.04 12.21 5.54
CA LEU A 161 -0.43 13.39 6.31
C LEU A 161 0.17 13.38 7.73
N ASP A 162 0.43 12.22 8.31
CA ASP A 162 1.09 12.13 9.62
C ASP A 162 2.45 12.83 9.59
N GLU A 163 3.27 12.53 8.60
CA GLU A 163 4.58 13.16 8.38
C GLU A 163 4.47 14.61 7.89
N LEU A 164 3.59 14.87 6.92
CA LEU A 164 3.43 16.20 6.33
C LEU A 164 2.92 17.22 7.36
N SER A 165 2.05 16.79 8.29
CA SER A 165 1.51 17.65 9.35
C SER A 165 2.56 18.13 10.34
N THR A 166 3.62 17.34 10.58
CA THR A 166 4.74 17.74 11.45
C THR A 166 5.48 18.93 10.84
N TYR A 167 5.89 18.85 9.58
CA TYR A 167 6.57 19.95 8.90
C TYR A 167 5.65 21.17 8.73
N ALA A 168 4.39 20.97 8.33
CA ALA A 168 3.42 22.05 8.17
C ALA A 168 3.13 22.77 9.50
N GLY A 169 3.02 22.01 10.59
CA GLY A 169 2.84 22.55 11.94
C GLY A 169 4.03 23.38 12.40
N ASN A 170 5.25 22.89 12.16
CA ASN A 170 6.48 23.62 12.46
C ASN A 170 6.57 24.92 11.67
N VAL A 171 6.36 24.89 10.35
CA VAL A 171 6.36 26.09 9.49
C VAL A 171 5.34 27.11 9.99
N HIS A 172 4.09 26.68 10.21
CA HIS A 172 3.02 27.57 10.70
C HIS A 172 3.36 28.19 12.07
N LEU A 173 3.95 27.41 12.97
CA LEU A 173 4.38 27.91 14.28
C LEU A 173 5.49 28.95 14.13
N GLN A 174 6.54 28.66 13.36
CA GLN A 174 7.66 29.57 13.17
C GLN A 174 7.25 30.86 12.45
N ASP A 175 6.38 30.77 11.42
CA ASP A 175 5.79 31.95 10.76
C ASP A 175 5.05 32.84 11.77
N SER A 176 4.28 32.21 12.67
CA SER A 176 3.52 32.91 13.70
C SER A 176 4.47 33.58 14.69
N LEU A 177 5.52 32.89 15.13
CA LEU A 177 6.53 33.45 16.04
C LEU A 177 7.28 34.63 15.42
N LEU A 178 7.70 34.52 14.16
CA LEU A 178 8.35 35.61 13.42
C LEU A 178 7.40 36.79 13.19
N THR A 179 6.12 36.52 12.96
CA THR A 179 5.10 37.57 12.84
C THR A 179 4.91 38.29 14.17
N LEU A 180 4.85 37.56 15.29
CA LEU A 180 4.78 38.13 16.64
C LEU A 180 6.04 38.92 17.00
N ALA A 181 7.22 38.45 16.62
CA ALA A 181 8.48 39.14 16.87
C ALA A 181 8.54 40.55 16.22
N LYS A 182 7.81 40.74 15.11
CA LYS A 182 7.70 42.03 14.41
C LYS A 182 6.64 42.97 15.01
N MET A 183 5.78 42.47 15.90
CA MET A 183 4.72 43.26 16.54
C MET A 183 5.24 44.09 17.72
N THR A 184 4.46 45.09 18.14
CA THR A 184 4.76 45.85 19.36
C THR A 184 4.55 44.99 20.63
N PRO A 185 5.22 45.29 21.76
CA PRO A 185 5.04 44.54 23.00
C PRO A 185 3.58 44.42 23.46
N GLU A 186 2.79 45.49 23.31
CA GLU A 186 1.36 45.48 23.65
C GLU A 186 0.54 44.53 22.75
N GLU A 187 0.90 44.43 21.47
CA GLU A 187 0.26 43.51 20.52
C GLU A 187 0.67 42.05 20.79
N GLN A 188 1.93 41.81 21.15
CA GLN A 188 2.43 40.50 21.58
C GLN A 188 1.67 40.00 22.81
N GLU A 189 1.58 40.82 23.86
CA GLU A 189 0.80 40.50 25.07
C GLU A 189 -0.65 40.19 24.74
N LYS A 190 -1.29 41.00 23.89
CA LYS A 190 -2.67 40.79 23.46
C LYS A 190 -2.85 39.49 22.68
N ALA A 191 -1.88 39.12 21.83
CA ALA A 191 -1.93 37.86 21.09
C ALA A 191 -1.75 36.65 22.02
N CYS A 192 -0.77 36.70 22.94
CA CYS A 192 -0.54 35.66 23.95
C CYS A 192 -1.74 35.51 24.89
N GLN A 193 -2.37 36.62 25.32
CA GLN A 193 -3.57 36.58 26.13
C GLN A 193 -4.73 35.87 25.42
N LYS A 194 -4.91 36.12 24.11
CA LYS A 194 -5.93 35.41 23.33
C LYS A 194 -5.68 33.90 23.29
N LEU A 195 -4.43 33.47 23.12
CA LEU A 195 -4.08 32.04 23.12
C LEU A 195 -4.39 31.39 24.47
N VAL A 196 -4.04 32.06 25.57
CA VAL A 196 -4.38 31.63 26.94
C VAL A 196 -5.90 31.52 27.13
N ASP A 197 -6.66 32.53 26.69
CA ASP A 197 -8.11 32.55 26.79
C ASP A 197 -8.76 31.44 25.96
N GLU A 198 -8.24 31.18 24.75
CA GLU A 198 -8.68 30.10 23.88
C GLU A 198 -8.37 28.73 24.46
N LEU A 199 -7.19 28.55 25.06
CA LEU A 199 -6.81 27.32 25.76
C LEU A 199 -7.75 27.04 26.95
N LYS A 200 -7.92 28.03 27.84
CA LYS A 200 -8.85 27.94 28.98
C LYS A 200 -10.29 27.67 28.54
N LYS A 201 -10.71 28.28 27.44
CA LYS A 201 -12.04 28.04 26.86
C LYS A 201 -12.18 26.61 26.35
N ARG A 202 -11.20 26.10 25.61
CA ARG A 202 -11.19 24.73 25.07
C ARG A 202 -11.26 23.70 26.19
N GLU A 203 -10.41 23.83 27.20
CA GLU A 203 -10.42 22.94 28.36
C GLU A 203 -11.75 22.98 29.11
N LYS A 204 -12.34 24.17 29.28
CA LYS A 204 -13.66 24.30 29.90
C LYS A 204 -14.74 23.62 29.07
N GLU A 205 -14.72 23.77 27.75
CA GLU A 205 -15.68 23.11 26.85
C GLU A 205 -15.54 21.58 26.87
N GLU A 206 -14.31 21.07 26.92
CA GLU A 206 -14.01 19.65 27.07
C GLU A 206 -14.45 19.10 28.43
N GLN A 207 -14.19 19.84 29.51
CA GLN A 207 -14.68 19.49 30.85
C GLN A 207 -16.21 19.49 30.92
N ASP A 208 -16.88 20.47 30.31
CA ASP A 208 -18.33 20.56 30.29
C ASP A 208 -18.95 19.49 29.37
N ALA A 209 -18.27 19.10 28.27
CA ALA A 209 -18.65 17.95 27.45
C ALA A 209 -18.50 16.64 28.25
N ALA A 210 -17.37 16.44 28.93
CA ALA A 210 -17.12 15.29 29.78
C ALA A 210 -18.16 15.15 30.90
N LYS A 211 -18.47 16.24 31.61
CA LYS A 211 -19.51 16.26 32.66
C LYS A 211 -20.90 15.94 32.10
N ARG A 212 -21.22 16.44 30.90
CA ARG A 212 -22.48 16.10 30.22
C ARG A 212 -22.55 14.62 29.86
N GLU A 213 -21.47 14.04 29.35
CA GLU A 213 -21.40 12.61 29.05
C GLU A 213 -21.52 11.75 30.31
N GLU A 214 -20.84 12.11 31.39
CA GLU A 214 -20.94 11.43 32.68
C GLU A 214 -22.37 11.49 33.23
N TYR A 215 -23.00 12.67 33.21
CA TYR A 215 -24.39 12.84 33.62
C TYR A 215 -25.37 11.97 32.80
N LEU A 216 -25.17 11.92 31.47
CA LEU A 216 -25.97 11.07 30.58
C LEU A 216 -25.73 9.58 30.84
N ALA A 217 -24.49 9.18 31.13
CA ALA A 217 -24.14 7.81 31.48
C ALA A 217 -24.76 7.40 32.83
N GLU A 218 -24.76 8.29 33.83
CA GLU A 218 -25.42 8.07 35.12
C GLU A 218 -26.94 7.97 34.99
N GLN A 219 -27.58 8.80 34.15
CA GLN A 219 -29.01 8.66 33.85
C GLN A 219 -29.33 7.31 33.22
N ARG A 220 -28.52 6.86 32.25
CA ARG A 220 -28.68 5.53 31.61
C ARG A 220 -28.51 4.41 32.63
N ALA A 221 -27.54 4.51 33.55
CA ALA A 221 -27.32 3.53 34.60
C ALA A 221 -28.45 3.48 35.64
N LYS A 222 -29.08 4.63 35.96
CA LYS A 222 -30.24 4.69 36.86
C LYS A 222 -31.55 4.21 36.20
N GLY A 223 -31.68 4.37 34.89
CA GLY A 223 -32.84 3.87 34.12
C GLY A 223 -32.93 2.34 34.05
N ASP A 224 -31.78 1.64 34.10
CA ASP A 224 -31.69 0.18 34.01
C ASP A 224 -31.97 -0.56 35.35
N GLN A 225 -32.06 0.17 36.46
CA GLN A 225 -32.35 -0.43 37.77
C GLN A 225 -33.82 -0.86 37.96
N ASN A 226 -34.72 -0.53 37.03
CA ASN A 226 -36.15 -0.78 37.20
C ASN A 226 -36.71 -1.94 36.36
N THR A 227 -35.86 -2.77 35.73
CA THR A 227 -36.35 -3.83 34.83
C THR A 227 -35.79 -5.23 35.07
N ASN A 228 -35.05 -5.50 36.15
CA ASN A 228 -34.75 -6.91 36.47
C ASN A 228 -34.52 -7.16 37.97
N LYS A 229 -35.62 -7.43 38.71
CA LYS A 229 -35.57 -7.90 40.10
C LYS A 229 -35.41 -9.41 40.24
N ASN A 230 -35.21 -10.15 39.16
CA ASN A 230 -34.91 -11.59 39.20
C ASN A 230 -33.63 -11.90 38.43
N ALA A 231 -32.47 -11.82 39.11
CA ALA A 231 -31.27 -12.51 38.68
C ALA A 231 -30.85 -13.47 39.82
N PRO A 232 -30.74 -14.78 39.58
CA PRO A 232 -30.46 -15.77 40.62
C PRO A 232 -29.00 -15.63 41.12
N THR A 233 -28.85 -15.63 42.43
CA THR A 233 -27.58 -15.49 43.18
C THR A 233 -26.79 -16.80 43.30
N GLN A 234 -26.65 -17.57 42.21
CA GLN A 234 -25.83 -18.79 42.28
C GLN A 234 -24.93 -18.93 41.06
N TYR A 235 -23.65 -18.64 41.29
CA TYR A 235 -22.57 -18.87 40.33
C TYR A 235 -22.32 -20.37 40.19
N GLN A 236 -22.67 -20.96 39.05
CA GLN A 236 -22.06 -22.21 38.62
C GLN A 236 -20.76 -21.87 37.89
N MET A 237 -19.64 -22.25 38.49
CA MET A 237 -18.34 -22.23 37.82
C MET A 237 -18.40 -23.23 36.67
N ASN A 238 -18.30 -22.72 35.43
CA ASN A 238 -18.16 -23.56 34.25
C ASN A 238 -16.67 -23.90 34.10
N ASN A 239 -16.35 -25.20 34.06
CA ASN A 239 -15.00 -25.73 34.18
C ASN A 239 -14.23 -25.72 32.85
N ASP A 240 -14.53 -24.75 31.99
CA ASP A 240 -13.96 -24.63 30.66
C ASP A 240 -12.77 -23.67 30.71
N LYS A 241 -11.59 -24.11 30.26
CA LYS A 241 -10.33 -23.34 30.29
C LYS A 241 -10.31 -22.14 29.32
N SER A 242 -11.44 -21.87 28.66
CA SER A 242 -11.66 -20.75 27.77
C SER A 242 -11.40 -19.42 28.49
N TRP A 243 -10.46 -18.63 27.96
CA TRP A 243 -10.01 -17.35 28.52
C TRP A 243 -11.22 -16.45 28.89
N TYR A 244 -11.18 -15.85 30.08
CA TYR A 244 -12.26 -15.09 30.73
C TYR A 244 -13.05 -14.13 29.81
N PHE A 245 -12.41 -13.54 28.81
CA PHE A 245 -13.04 -12.60 27.87
C PHE A 245 -14.01 -13.23 26.86
N TYR A 246 -13.96 -14.55 26.65
CA TYR A 246 -14.85 -15.27 25.73
C TYR A 246 -16.15 -15.73 26.39
N ASN A 247 -16.21 -15.75 27.73
CA ASN A 247 -17.44 -16.02 28.45
C ASN A 247 -18.26 -14.73 28.57
N THR A 248 -19.29 -14.60 27.72
CA THR A 248 -20.16 -13.43 27.66
C THR A 248 -20.89 -13.15 28.98
N GLN A 249 -21.24 -14.18 29.76
CA GLN A 249 -21.84 -13.98 31.09
C GLN A 249 -20.82 -13.47 32.11
N ALA A 250 -19.60 -14.01 32.13
CA ALA A 250 -18.54 -13.54 33.01
C ALA A 250 -18.11 -12.11 32.66
N LYS A 251 -18.01 -11.77 31.37
CA LYS A 251 -17.72 -10.42 30.89
C LYS A 251 -18.81 -9.42 31.30
N ASN A 252 -20.09 -9.79 31.19
CA ASN A 252 -21.21 -8.93 31.60
C ASN A 252 -21.29 -8.76 33.12
N ALA A 253 -21.07 -9.83 33.89
CA ALA A 253 -21.00 -9.77 35.36
C ALA A 253 -19.81 -8.92 35.82
N GLY A 254 -18.62 -9.14 35.26
CA GLY A 254 -17.43 -8.35 35.52
C GLY A 254 -17.60 -6.87 35.14
N LYS A 255 -18.31 -6.57 34.05
CA LYS A 255 -18.67 -5.19 33.67
C LYS A 255 -19.59 -4.54 34.71
N GLN A 256 -20.61 -5.26 35.19
CA GLN A 256 -21.52 -4.75 36.22
C GLN A 256 -20.81 -4.56 37.56
N GLU A 257 -19.93 -5.49 37.95
CA GLU A 257 -19.17 -5.40 39.20
C GLU A 257 -18.10 -4.30 39.14
N PHE A 258 -17.45 -4.13 37.98
CA PHE A 258 -16.56 -3.01 37.71
C PHE A 258 -17.28 -1.67 37.82
N GLN A 259 -18.45 -1.55 37.18
CA GLN A 259 -19.29 -0.34 37.28
C GLN A 259 -19.78 -0.10 38.71
N LYS A 260 -20.08 -1.16 39.47
CA LYS A 260 -20.49 -1.05 40.87
C LYS A 260 -19.35 -0.59 41.78
N ARG A 261 -18.12 -1.06 41.54
CA ARG A 261 -16.95 -0.76 42.37
C ARG A 261 -16.27 0.56 41.99
N TRP A 262 -16.28 0.90 40.71
CA TRP A 262 -15.52 2.03 40.17
C TRP A 262 -16.36 3.10 39.49
N GLY A 263 -17.64 2.85 39.19
CA GLY A 263 -18.47 3.75 38.38
C GLY A 263 -18.23 3.58 36.87
N ALA A 264 -18.82 4.45 36.06
CA ALA A 264 -18.47 4.55 34.64
C ALA A 264 -17.11 5.24 34.51
N ARG A 265 -16.08 4.52 34.08
CA ARG A 265 -14.72 5.04 33.89
C ARG A 265 -14.41 5.16 32.40
N LYS A 266 -13.75 6.24 32.01
CA LYS A 266 -13.27 6.46 30.65
C LYS A 266 -12.16 5.45 30.33
N LEU A 267 -12.00 5.13 29.05
CA LEU A 267 -10.89 4.31 28.57
C LEU A 267 -9.67 5.23 28.41
N GLU A 268 -8.85 5.28 29.45
CA GLU A 268 -7.64 6.11 29.54
C GLU A 268 -6.65 5.43 30.51
N ASP A 269 -5.36 5.75 30.39
CA ASP A 269 -4.36 5.23 31.32
C ASP A 269 -4.59 5.76 32.74
N ASP A 270 -4.19 4.96 33.74
CA ASP A 270 -4.47 5.20 35.16
C ASP A 270 -5.95 5.39 35.54
N TRP A 271 -6.89 4.79 34.78
CA TRP A 271 -8.35 4.86 34.99
C TRP A 271 -8.84 4.56 36.44
N ARG A 272 -8.01 3.91 37.27
CA ARG A 272 -8.31 3.61 38.67
C ARG A 272 -8.26 4.85 39.58
N ARG A 273 -7.56 5.92 39.20
CA ARG A 273 -7.42 7.15 40.00
C ARG A 273 -8.56 8.13 39.68
N ARG A 274 -9.29 8.58 40.71
CA ARG A 274 -10.47 9.47 40.57
C ARG A 274 -10.08 10.96 40.48
N ASN A 275 -8.86 11.31 40.89
CA ASN A 275 -8.27 12.65 40.78
C ASN A 275 -6.88 12.46 40.16
N LYS A 276 -6.62 13.11 39.02
CA LYS A 276 -5.34 13.07 38.30
C LYS A 276 -4.49 14.35 38.51
N ASN A 277 -4.77 15.14 39.55
CA ASN A 277 -3.94 16.30 39.92
C ASN A 277 -2.64 15.89 40.62
N THR A 278 -1.87 15.02 39.96
CA THR A 278 -0.48 14.79 40.29
C THR A 278 0.20 14.46 38.98
N PHE A 279 0.95 15.45 38.48
CA PHE A 279 1.96 15.35 37.43
C PHE A 279 2.54 13.92 37.35
N SER A 280 2.37 13.26 36.22
CA SER A 280 3.18 12.09 35.86
C SER A 280 4.21 12.57 34.86
N LEU A 281 5.39 12.85 35.41
CA LEU A 281 6.64 13.08 34.73
C LEU A 281 7.28 11.70 34.55
N ASP A 282 7.03 11.05 33.41
CA ASP A 282 7.77 9.83 33.04
C ASP A 282 7.78 9.76 31.52
N ASP A 283 8.57 10.66 30.92
CA ASP A 283 9.58 10.32 29.89
C ASP A 283 10.23 11.62 29.36
N ILE A 284 11.08 12.26 30.17
CA ILE A 284 12.24 13.01 29.67
C ILE A 284 13.40 12.72 30.63
N SER A 285 14.37 11.99 30.10
CA SER A 285 15.71 11.66 30.59
C SER A 285 16.23 12.37 31.85
N ASP A 286 16.77 11.53 32.75
CA ASP A 286 17.79 11.83 33.76
C ASP A 286 18.71 13.01 33.39
N THR A 287 18.58 14.14 34.11
CA THR A 287 19.64 14.74 34.94
C THR A 287 19.07 16.00 35.61
N ASP A 288 19.29 16.08 36.92
CA ASP A 288 19.10 17.26 37.80
C ASP A 288 17.69 17.50 38.36
N SER A 289 17.40 16.83 39.48
CA SER A 289 16.35 17.26 40.44
C SER A 289 16.69 16.75 41.85
N GLU A 290 17.75 17.29 42.44
CA GLU A 290 17.94 17.32 43.91
C GLU A 290 17.83 18.76 44.44
N VAL A 291 16.67 19.41 44.29
CA VAL A 291 16.44 20.70 44.97
C VAL A 291 14.97 20.93 45.35
N THR A 292 14.32 20.00 46.06
CA THR A 292 12.93 20.22 46.52
C THR A 292 12.68 19.96 48.01
N ASP A 293 13.70 20.00 48.87
CA ASP A 293 13.48 19.90 50.34
C ASP A 293 14.14 21.03 51.17
N SER A 294 14.34 22.21 50.57
CA SER A 294 14.99 23.36 51.25
C SER A 294 14.24 24.69 51.13
N LEU A 295 12.95 24.70 50.79
CA LEU A 295 12.15 25.94 50.60
C LEU A 295 11.30 26.39 51.81
N ALA A 296 11.45 25.74 52.97
CA ALA A 296 10.83 26.23 54.20
C ALA A 296 11.53 27.46 54.79
N ASN A 297 12.72 27.82 54.31
CA ASN A 297 13.56 28.91 54.85
C ASN A 297 14.09 29.91 53.80
N ALA A 298 13.55 29.91 52.58
CA ALA A 298 13.99 30.80 51.51
C ALA A 298 13.42 32.22 51.66
N SER A 299 14.22 33.20 51.26
CA SER A 299 13.88 34.62 51.30
C SER A 299 12.74 34.98 50.33
N PRO A 300 12.03 36.11 50.53
CA PRO A 300 10.95 36.55 49.64
C PRO A 300 11.37 36.71 48.17
N GLU A 301 12.64 37.01 47.91
CA GLU A 301 13.21 37.15 46.56
C GLU A 301 13.41 35.80 45.87
N GLU A 302 13.80 34.75 46.61
CA GLU A 302 13.94 33.38 46.07
C GLU A 302 12.58 32.74 45.79
N ARG A 303 11.52 33.09 46.56
CA ARG A 303 10.14 32.68 46.26
C ARG A 303 9.58 33.37 45.02
N ALA A 304 9.83 34.67 44.85
CA ALA A 304 9.40 35.40 43.66
C ALA A 304 10.09 34.89 42.38
N ALA A 305 11.36 34.46 42.47
CA ALA A 305 12.09 33.82 41.38
C ALA A 305 11.56 32.40 41.08
N ALA A 306 11.20 31.62 42.09
CA ALA A 306 10.58 30.30 41.89
C ALA A 306 9.16 30.41 41.28
N ASP A 307 8.37 31.41 41.71
CA ASP A 307 7.04 31.67 41.18
C ASP A 307 7.08 32.18 39.72
N SER A 308 8.09 32.97 39.34
CA SER A 308 8.27 33.40 37.94
C SER A 308 8.73 32.26 37.02
N ILE A 309 9.57 31.34 37.52
CA ILE A 309 9.98 30.13 36.78
C ILE A 309 8.79 29.18 36.57
N ASN A 310 7.92 29.03 37.58
CA ASN A 310 6.68 28.25 37.46
C ASN A 310 5.68 28.89 36.48
N ALA A 311 5.54 30.22 36.51
CA ALA A 311 4.65 30.93 35.59
C ALA A 311 5.12 30.85 34.12
N ALA A 312 6.43 30.92 33.88
CA ALA A 312 7.02 30.77 32.54
C ALA A 312 6.96 29.34 31.98
N SER A 313 6.65 28.34 32.82
CA SER A 313 6.55 26.93 32.42
C SER A 313 5.11 26.43 32.25
N ASP A 314 4.11 27.28 32.56
CA ASP A 314 2.68 26.92 32.53
C ASP A 314 1.98 27.53 31.29
N PRO A 315 1.45 26.70 30.36
CA PRO A 315 0.71 27.14 29.18
C PRO A 315 -0.56 27.96 29.45
N HIS A 316 -1.00 28.08 30.72
CA HIS A 316 -2.14 28.92 31.14
C HIS A 316 -1.77 30.37 31.43
N ASN A 317 -0.47 30.69 31.42
CA ASN A 317 0.06 32.01 31.68
C ASN A 317 0.60 32.64 30.41
N ILE A 318 0.62 33.98 30.38
CA ILE A 318 1.04 34.74 29.20
C ILE A 318 2.56 34.63 29.02
N GLU A 319 3.27 34.60 30.14
CA GLU A 319 4.73 34.56 30.26
C GLU A 319 5.33 33.36 29.51
N TYR A 320 4.64 32.21 29.51
CA TYR A 320 5.02 31.01 28.76
C TYR A 320 5.14 31.30 27.25
N TYR A 321 4.16 31.97 26.66
CA TYR A 321 4.16 32.28 25.23
C TYR A 321 5.11 33.43 24.88
N LEU A 322 5.21 34.44 25.75
CA LEU A 322 6.14 35.58 25.55
C LEU A 322 7.61 35.16 25.60
N ALA A 323 7.93 34.08 26.32
CA ALA A 323 9.28 33.51 26.37
C ALA A 323 9.68 32.84 25.05
N GLN A 324 8.71 32.37 24.25
CA GLN A 324 8.95 31.65 22.99
C GLN A 324 9.12 32.57 21.77
N ILE A 325 8.78 33.86 21.89
CA ILE A 325 8.93 34.82 20.81
C ILE A 325 10.44 35.08 20.60
N PRO A 326 10.98 34.86 19.38
CA PRO A 326 12.39 35.08 19.12
C PRO A 326 12.74 36.57 19.24
N LYS A 327 13.83 36.89 19.93
CA LYS A 327 14.27 38.26 20.24
C LYS A 327 15.66 38.57 19.69
N THR A 328 16.50 37.54 19.55
CA THR A 328 17.86 37.68 19.02
C THR A 328 17.89 37.32 17.54
N GLU A 329 18.90 37.85 16.82
CA GLU A 329 19.10 37.52 15.41
C GLU A 329 19.35 36.02 15.20
N GLU A 330 20.04 35.37 16.14
CA GLU A 330 20.30 33.92 16.10
C GLU A 330 19.01 33.10 16.23
N GLU A 331 18.11 33.49 17.15
CA GLU A 331 16.80 32.84 17.30
C GLU A 331 15.92 33.04 16.06
N ILE A 332 15.94 34.25 15.47
CA ILE A 332 15.21 34.54 14.23
C ILE A 332 15.75 33.69 13.07
N GLN A 333 17.07 33.56 12.96
CA GLN A 333 17.69 32.73 11.93
C GLN A 333 17.32 31.25 12.11
N ASN A 334 17.34 30.74 13.34
CA ASN A 334 16.89 29.38 13.62
C ASN A 334 15.42 29.14 13.21
N CYS A 335 14.52 30.11 13.46
CA CYS A 335 13.15 30.04 12.97
C CYS A 335 13.10 29.96 11.43
N ASN A 336 13.90 30.78 10.73
CA ASN A 336 13.98 30.77 9.27
C ASN A 336 14.56 29.45 8.74
N ASP A 337 15.52 28.84 9.41
CA ASP A 337 16.12 27.57 9.00
C ASP A 337 15.10 26.43 9.12
N ILE A 338 14.32 26.39 10.21
CA ILE A 338 13.21 25.44 10.39
C ILE A 338 12.14 25.64 9.30
N ILE A 339 11.82 26.88 8.93
CA ILE A 339 10.86 27.15 7.85
C ILE A 339 11.40 26.66 6.50
N GLN A 340 12.67 26.94 6.20
CA GLN A 340 13.30 26.50 4.95
C GLN A 340 13.30 24.98 4.82
N GLU A 341 13.71 24.28 5.88
CA GLU A 341 13.68 22.82 5.93
C GLU A 341 12.25 22.27 5.82
N GLY A 342 11.30 22.86 6.53
CA GLY A 342 9.91 22.46 6.50
C GLY A 342 9.29 22.58 5.11
N LEU A 343 9.47 23.73 4.44
CA LEU A 343 8.97 23.96 3.08
C LEU A 343 9.59 23.00 2.06
N TYR A 344 10.90 22.78 2.14
CA TYR A 344 11.59 21.84 1.26
C TYR A 344 11.05 20.41 1.44
N ASN A 345 11.01 19.91 2.68
CA ASN A 345 10.55 18.56 2.97
C ASN A 345 9.07 18.37 2.63
N MET A 346 8.21 19.37 2.87
CA MET A 346 6.81 19.35 2.43
C MET A 346 6.71 19.19 0.91
N GLY A 347 7.48 19.97 0.14
CA GLY A 347 7.51 19.86 -1.32
C GLY A 347 7.95 18.48 -1.81
N VAL A 348 8.99 17.91 -1.19
CA VAL A 348 9.49 16.56 -1.51
C VAL A 348 8.43 15.49 -1.18
N ILE A 349 7.82 15.54 0.01
CA ILE A 349 6.78 14.60 0.42
C ILE A 349 5.57 14.67 -0.51
N LEU A 350 5.10 15.86 -0.85
CA LEU A 350 3.97 16.05 -1.77
C LEU A 350 4.27 15.48 -3.16
N LYS A 351 5.48 15.70 -3.67
CA LYS A 351 5.92 15.21 -4.99
C LYS A 351 6.13 13.69 -4.99
N ASP A 352 6.93 13.14 -4.07
CA ASP A 352 7.35 11.73 -4.09
C ASP A 352 6.30 10.80 -3.47
N LYS A 353 5.66 11.20 -2.36
CA LYS A 353 4.73 10.34 -1.63
C LYS A 353 3.27 10.52 -2.05
N LEU A 354 2.87 11.65 -2.63
CA LEU A 354 1.48 11.89 -3.06
C LEU A 354 1.29 12.19 -4.54
N ASP A 355 2.37 12.35 -5.31
CA ASP A 355 2.32 12.76 -6.72
C ASP A 355 1.51 14.07 -6.92
N ASP A 356 1.47 14.95 -5.92
CA ASP A 356 0.74 16.23 -5.92
C ASP A 356 1.66 17.38 -6.33
N TYR A 357 2.03 17.42 -7.62
CA TYR A 357 2.96 18.43 -8.16
C TYR A 357 2.49 19.87 -8.00
N PRO A 358 1.19 20.21 -8.17
CA PRO A 358 0.74 21.57 -7.93
C PRO A 358 1.03 22.04 -6.49
N SER A 359 0.72 21.21 -5.49
CA SER A 359 0.99 21.55 -4.09
C SER A 359 2.50 21.58 -3.80
N ALA A 360 3.27 20.62 -4.32
CA ALA A 360 4.72 20.62 -4.18
C ALA A 360 5.38 21.87 -4.76
N ARG A 361 4.95 22.31 -5.96
CA ARG A 361 5.41 23.56 -6.58
C ARG A 361 5.09 24.78 -5.73
N ASN A 362 3.92 24.82 -5.10
CA ASN A 362 3.56 25.95 -4.24
C ASN A 362 4.53 26.08 -3.05
N GLU A 363 4.88 24.98 -2.40
CA GLU A 363 5.84 25.01 -1.28
C GLU A 363 7.26 25.40 -1.74
N PHE A 364 7.72 24.86 -2.87
CA PHE A 364 9.02 25.22 -3.45
C PHE A 364 9.08 26.67 -3.93
N ASN A 365 8.02 27.18 -4.56
CA ASN A 365 7.94 28.58 -4.97
C ASN A 365 7.94 29.50 -3.74
N ARG A 366 7.19 29.14 -2.69
CA ARG A 366 7.19 29.89 -1.43
C ARG A 366 8.58 29.95 -0.81
N LEU A 367 9.31 28.83 -0.81
CA LEU A 367 10.69 28.75 -0.32
C LEU A 367 11.61 29.70 -1.08
N GLU A 368 11.57 29.67 -2.42
CA GLU A 368 12.39 30.54 -3.26
C GLU A 368 12.03 32.03 -3.15
N GLU A 369 10.73 32.35 -3.05
CA GLU A 369 10.26 33.74 -2.93
C GLU A 369 10.60 34.34 -1.56
N SER A 370 10.46 33.55 -0.50
CA SER A 370 10.67 34.01 0.89
C SER A 370 12.14 33.96 1.29
N TYR A 371 12.90 32.99 0.75
CA TYR A 371 14.31 32.74 1.08
C TYR A 371 15.14 32.50 -0.19
N PRO A 372 15.47 33.55 -0.96
CA PRO A 372 16.19 33.39 -2.23
C PRO A 372 17.60 32.79 -2.11
N ASP A 373 18.24 32.90 -0.94
CA ASP A 373 19.59 32.38 -0.64
C ASP A 373 19.54 31.11 0.23
N ASN A 374 18.47 30.32 0.13
CA ASN A 374 18.30 29.09 0.91
C ASN A 374 19.33 28.00 0.53
N ILE A 375 19.58 27.06 1.44
CA ILE A 375 20.53 25.97 1.22
C ILE A 375 20.03 24.91 0.23
N TYR A 376 18.72 24.85 -0.02
CA TYR A 376 18.05 23.83 -0.83
C TYR A 376 17.87 24.22 -2.30
N ARG A 377 18.32 25.40 -2.73
CA ARG A 377 18.07 25.96 -4.08
C ARG A 377 18.35 24.99 -5.22
N LEU A 378 19.51 24.33 -5.17
CA LEU A 378 19.91 23.37 -6.21
C LEU A 378 18.94 22.19 -6.27
N ASP A 379 18.58 21.64 -5.12
CA ASP A 379 17.64 20.52 -5.01
C ASP A 379 16.23 20.97 -5.43
N VAL A 380 15.80 22.16 -5.04
CA VAL A 380 14.52 22.75 -5.47
C VAL A 380 14.48 22.90 -6.99
N TYR A 381 15.51 23.47 -7.61
CA TYR A 381 15.54 23.65 -9.07
C TYR A 381 15.50 22.31 -9.79
N TYR A 382 16.23 21.31 -9.27
CA TYR A 382 16.22 19.97 -9.82
C TYR A 382 14.85 19.30 -9.69
N ASN A 383 14.20 19.41 -8.53
CA ASN A 383 12.86 18.89 -8.31
C ASN A 383 11.81 19.59 -9.21
N MET A 384 11.89 20.91 -9.34
CA MET A 384 11.02 21.69 -10.23
C MET A 384 11.21 21.29 -11.71
N TYR A 385 12.47 21.09 -12.12
CA TYR A 385 12.80 20.55 -13.43
C TYR A 385 12.18 19.15 -13.66
N LEU A 386 12.39 18.22 -12.74
CA LEU A 386 11.85 16.86 -12.85
C LEU A 386 10.32 16.83 -12.92
N MET A 387 9.64 17.66 -12.13
CA MET A 387 8.18 17.79 -12.20
C MET A 387 7.72 18.33 -13.55
N ALA A 388 8.34 19.40 -14.06
CA ALA A 388 8.00 19.97 -15.37
C ALA A 388 8.22 18.96 -16.51
N VAL A 389 9.30 18.19 -16.45
CA VAL A 389 9.58 17.10 -17.38
C VAL A 389 8.48 16.03 -17.36
N ARG A 390 8.04 15.62 -16.18
CA ARG A 390 7.01 14.58 -16.02
C ARG A 390 5.65 15.02 -16.51
N GLU A 391 5.36 16.32 -16.46
CA GLU A 391 4.15 16.93 -17.00
C GLU A 391 4.26 17.30 -18.50
N GLU A 392 5.40 17.00 -19.13
CA GLU A 392 5.71 17.36 -20.52
C GLU A 392 5.72 18.87 -20.81
N ASP A 393 5.93 19.70 -19.78
CA ASP A 393 6.10 21.16 -19.92
C ASP A 393 7.56 21.51 -20.24
N THR A 394 7.87 21.55 -21.54
CA THR A 394 9.22 21.86 -22.02
C THR A 394 9.68 23.27 -21.68
N ALA A 395 8.76 24.23 -21.56
CA ALA A 395 9.11 25.62 -21.31
C ALA A 395 9.55 25.79 -19.85
N GLU A 396 8.78 25.24 -18.92
CA GLU A 396 9.11 25.28 -17.49
C GLU A 396 10.35 24.42 -17.20
N ALA A 397 10.50 23.27 -17.85
CA ALA A 397 11.72 22.47 -17.74
C ALA A 397 12.97 23.24 -18.18
N GLU A 398 12.95 23.94 -19.34
CA GLU A 398 14.10 24.71 -19.80
C GLU A 398 14.42 25.90 -18.88
N ARG A 399 13.39 26.50 -18.28
CA ARG A 399 13.55 27.58 -17.28
C ARG A 399 14.37 27.10 -16.07
N TRP A 400 13.99 25.96 -15.47
CA TRP A 400 14.70 25.43 -14.31
C TRP A 400 16.09 24.88 -14.67
N ARG A 401 16.21 24.24 -15.84
CA ARG A 401 17.51 23.81 -16.37
C ARG A 401 18.46 25.01 -16.54
N SER A 402 17.99 26.10 -17.12
CA SER A 402 18.79 27.32 -17.31
C SER A 402 19.26 27.91 -15.98
N LYS A 403 18.42 27.90 -14.94
CA LYS A 403 18.82 28.32 -13.59
C LYS A 403 19.93 27.44 -13.01
N ILE A 404 19.82 26.11 -13.14
CA ILE A 404 20.87 25.18 -12.67
C ILE A 404 22.18 25.43 -13.41
N LEU A 405 22.14 25.62 -14.72
CA LEU A 405 23.34 25.90 -15.53
C LEU A 405 23.97 27.26 -15.25
N THR A 406 23.18 28.25 -14.81
CA THR A 406 23.67 29.60 -14.51
C THR A 406 24.23 29.68 -13.09
N ASP A 407 23.46 29.21 -12.12
CA ASP A 407 23.76 29.39 -10.70
C ASP A 407 24.62 28.26 -10.13
N PHE A 408 24.58 27.07 -10.74
CA PHE A 408 25.20 25.85 -10.24
C PHE A 408 25.95 25.06 -11.32
N ALA A 409 26.57 25.75 -12.29
CA ALA A 409 27.28 25.14 -13.42
C ALA A 409 28.31 24.06 -13.01
N GLU A 410 29.02 24.30 -11.91
CA GLU A 410 30.07 23.41 -11.41
C GLU A 410 29.56 22.22 -10.59
N SER A 411 28.27 22.24 -10.22
CA SER A 411 27.63 21.14 -9.49
C SER A 411 27.53 19.88 -10.35
N THR A 412 27.32 18.73 -9.71
CA THR A 412 27.06 17.45 -10.39
C THR A 412 25.90 17.58 -11.37
N TYR A 413 24.80 18.21 -10.95
CA TYR A 413 23.63 18.44 -11.80
C TYR A 413 23.92 19.43 -12.93
N GLY A 414 24.67 20.52 -12.66
CA GLY A 414 25.06 21.50 -13.70
C GLY A 414 25.90 20.87 -14.80
N LYS A 415 26.90 20.06 -14.43
CA LYS A 415 27.74 19.31 -15.38
C LYS A 415 26.92 18.30 -16.18
N ALA A 416 26.01 17.58 -15.53
CA ALA A 416 25.15 16.61 -16.18
C ALA A 416 24.17 17.26 -17.17
N MET A 417 23.55 18.37 -16.78
CA MET A 417 22.55 19.09 -17.59
C MET A 417 23.15 19.88 -18.76
N ALA A 418 24.47 20.06 -18.80
CA ALA A 418 25.16 20.68 -19.93
C ALA A 418 25.11 19.81 -21.19
N ASP A 419 24.97 18.49 -21.06
CA ASP A 419 24.83 17.57 -22.19
C ASP A 419 23.41 17.64 -22.79
N PRO A 420 23.25 18.02 -24.07
CA PRO A 420 21.95 18.02 -24.77
C PRO A 420 21.24 16.66 -24.81
N SER A 421 22.00 15.56 -24.65
CA SER A 421 21.49 14.19 -24.66
C SER A 421 21.07 13.69 -23.28
N TYR A 422 21.44 14.39 -22.20
CA TYR A 422 21.13 14.02 -20.82
C TYR A 422 19.64 13.73 -20.64
N PHE A 423 18.77 14.51 -21.28
CA PHE A 423 17.32 14.35 -21.18
C PHE A 423 16.78 13.09 -21.87
N ASN A 424 17.23 12.78 -23.08
CA ASN A 424 16.86 11.53 -23.75
C ASN A 424 17.39 10.32 -22.98
N ASN A 425 18.50 10.48 -22.27
CA ASN A 425 19.04 9.47 -21.38
C ASN A 425 18.25 9.38 -20.07
N LEU A 426 17.76 10.49 -19.50
CA LEU A 426 16.96 10.54 -18.26
C LEU A 426 15.52 10.02 -18.47
N ARG A 427 14.88 10.35 -19.60
CA ARG A 427 13.53 9.83 -19.91
C ARG A 427 13.54 8.34 -20.22
N ARG A 428 14.61 7.86 -20.87
CA ARG A 428 14.88 6.43 -21.05
C ARG A 428 15.52 5.82 -19.82
N MET A 429 15.99 6.60 -18.84
CA MET A 429 16.77 6.11 -17.70
C MET A 429 15.97 5.10 -16.90
N TYR A 430 14.71 5.38 -16.58
CA TYR A 430 13.92 4.44 -15.79
C TYR A 430 13.71 3.11 -16.53
N ILE A 431 13.31 3.17 -17.79
CA ILE A 431 13.14 1.98 -18.64
C ILE A 431 14.48 1.24 -18.82
N ARG A 432 15.57 1.98 -19.03
CA ARG A 432 16.91 1.46 -19.21
C ARG A 432 17.49 0.85 -17.93
N GLN A 433 17.24 1.47 -16.78
CA GLN A 433 17.63 0.96 -15.46
C GLN A 433 16.85 -0.30 -15.11
N GLU A 434 15.55 -0.36 -15.44
CA GLU A 434 14.75 -1.58 -15.31
C GLU A 434 15.23 -2.68 -16.26
N GLU A 435 15.56 -2.35 -17.51
CA GLU A 435 16.18 -3.29 -18.46
C GLU A 435 17.53 -3.81 -17.95
N MET A 436 18.41 -2.92 -17.49
CA MET A 436 19.72 -3.28 -16.93
C MET A 436 19.58 -4.10 -15.65
N TYR A 437 18.57 -3.81 -14.82
CA TYR A 437 18.26 -4.59 -13.63
C TYR A 437 17.74 -5.98 -13.99
N ALA A 438 16.81 -6.06 -14.94
CA ALA A 438 16.32 -7.33 -15.45
C ALA A 438 17.45 -8.17 -16.05
N GLU A 439 18.35 -7.55 -16.83
CA GLU A 439 19.54 -8.22 -17.37
C GLU A 439 20.48 -8.70 -16.25
N THR A 440 20.75 -7.85 -15.25
CA THR A 440 21.61 -8.20 -14.10
C THR A 440 21.01 -9.33 -13.27
N TYR A 441 19.70 -9.30 -13.05
CA TYR A 441 18.98 -10.32 -12.32
C TYR A 441 18.96 -11.65 -13.08
N GLN A 442 18.75 -11.62 -14.40
CA GLN A 442 18.83 -12.82 -15.25
C GLN A 442 20.25 -13.40 -15.26
N ALA A 443 21.28 -12.56 -15.39
CA ALA A 443 22.67 -12.99 -15.28
C ALA A 443 22.95 -13.63 -13.91
N TYR A 444 22.39 -13.07 -12.83
CA TYR A 444 22.44 -13.69 -11.52
C TYR A 444 21.75 -15.05 -11.51
N LEU A 445 20.49 -15.17 -11.98
CA LEU A 445 19.78 -16.46 -12.02
C LEU A 445 20.52 -17.55 -12.83
N ASN A 446 21.23 -17.14 -13.89
CA ASN A 446 22.01 -18.01 -14.78
C ASN A 446 23.40 -18.38 -14.25
N ASN A 447 23.78 -17.94 -13.04
CA ASN A 447 25.12 -18.11 -12.46
C ASN A 447 26.25 -17.37 -13.20
N GLU A 448 25.91 -16.34 -13.97
CA GLU A 448 26.89 -15.51 -14.68
C GLU A 448 27.46 -14.41 -13.75
N ASN A 449 28.06 -14.79 -12.63
CA ASN A 449 28.51 -13.85 -11.58
C ASN A 449 29.49 -12.77 -12.08
N LYS A 450 30.34 -13.10 -13.06
CA LYS A 450 31.22 -12.11 -13.71
C LYS A 450 30.43 -11.06 -14.49
N ARG A 451 29.33 -11.48 -15.15
CA ARG A 451 28.46 -10.58 -15.92
C ARG A 451 27.69 -9.66 -14.98
N VAL A 452 27.17 -10.18 -13.86
CA VAL A 452 26.56 -9.39 -12.78
C VAL A 452 27.51 -8.27 -12.34
N ARG A 453 28.76 -8.59 -12.04
CA ARG A 453 29.76 -7.58 -11.62
C ARG A 453 30.04 -6.52 -12.68
N SER A 454 30.16 -6.91 -13.95
CA SER A 454 30.33 -5.93 -15.03
C SER A 454 29.13 -4.98 -15.15
N LEU A 455 27.91 -5.52 -15.13
CA LEU A 455 26.69 -4.72 -15.25
C LEU A 455 26.51 -3.77 -14.07
N VAL A 456 26.85 -4.21 -12.85
CA VAL A 456 26.79 -3.36 -11.66
C VAL A 456 27.82 -2.23 -11.74
N ALA A 457 29.02 -2.48 -12.27
CA ALA A 457 30.02 -1.43 -12.52
C ALA A 457 29.52 -0.41 -13.56
N ASP A 458 28.97 -0.88 -14.68
CA ASP A 458 28.42 -0.05 -15.75
C ASP A 458 27.29 0.85 -15.21
N VAL A 459 26.34 0.29 -14.44
CA VAL A 459 25.25 1.08 -13.82
C VAL A 459 25.78 2.07 -12.78
N THR A 460 26.83 1.72 -12.04
CA THR A 460 27.43 2.64 -11.06
C THR A 460 28.08 3.84 -11.74
N GLU A 461 28.70 3.66 -12.91
CA GLU A 461 29.30 4.73 -13.70
C GLU A 461 28.24 5.58 -14.42
N GLU A 462 27.27 4.95 -15.08
CA GLU A 462 26.26 5.63 -15.89
C GLU A 462 25.14 6.26 -15.04
N TYR A 463 24.77 5.64 -13.92
CA TYR A 463 23.61 6.02 -13.11
C TYR A 463 23.87 5.96 -11.59
N PRO A 464 24.85 6.71 -11.07
CA PRO A 464 25.28 6.64 -9.66
C PRO A 464 24.18 6.99 -8.64
N LEU A 465 23.16 7.76 -9.06
CA LEU A 465 22.04 8.20 -8.23
C LEU A 465 20.74 7.39 -8.48
N SER A 466 20.82 6.22 -9.14
CA SER A 466 19.63 5.41 -9.39
C SER A 466 18.98 4.94 -8.08
N PRO A 467 17.64 5.03 -7.93
CA PRO A 467 16.94 4.42 -6.80
C PRO A 467 17.04 2.89 -6.80
N LEU A 468 17.44 2.26 -7.91
CA LEU A 468 17.69 0.82 -8.00
C LEU A 468 19.10 0.42 -7.57
N MET A 469 20.01 1.37 -7.32
CA MET A 469 21.40 1.09 -6.92
C MET A 469 21.51 0.10 -5.75
N PRO A 470 20.73 0.20 -4.66
CA PRO A 470 20.77 -0.78 -3.57
C PRO A 470 20.53 -2.22 -4.05
N LYS A 471 19.63 -2.41 -5.04
CA LYS A 471 19.30 -3.73 -5.58
C LYS A 471 20.44 -4.31 -6.41
N PHE A 472 21.12 -3.48 -7.21
CA PHE A 472 22.30 -3.86 -7.97
C PHE A 472 23.46 -4.28 -7.05
N VAL A 473 23.75 -3.47 -6.04
CA VAL A 473 24.80 -3.76 -5.04
C VAL A 473 24.48 -5.03 -4.26
N PHE A 474 23.21 -5.27 -3.95
CA PHE A 474 22.79 -6.50 -3.29
C PHE A 474 22.98 -7.75 -4.17
N LEU A 475 22.64 -7.70 -5.47
CA LEU A 475 22.90 -8.79 -6.41
C LEU A 475 24.40 -9.06 -6.59
N ASP A 476 25.22 -8.01 -6.63
CA ASP A 476 26.69 -8.12 -6.63
C ASP A 476 27.20 -8.85 -5.37
N ALA A 477 26.70 -8.46 -4.19
CA ALA A 477 27.01 -9.16 -2.94
C ALA A 477 26.65 -10.65 -3.04
N LEU A 478 25.42 -10.98 -3.46
CA LEU A 478 24.97 -12.37 -3.61
C LEU A 478 25.82 -13.18 -4.60
N SER A 479 26.38 -12.54 -5.63
CA SER A 479 27.28 -13.21 -6.59
C SER A 479 28.55 -13.80 -5.92
N TYR A 480 29.00 -13.22 -4.82
CA TYR A 480 30.15 -13.73 -4.05
C TYR A 480 29.81 -14.92 -3.16
N VAL A 481 28.53 -15.10 -2.81
CA VAL A 481 28.06 -16.23 -2.00
C VAL A 481 28.30 -17.54 -2.73
N THR A 482 27.95 -17.60 -4.01
CA THR A 482 28.06 -18.83 -4.81
C THR A 482 29.50 -19.17 -5.20
N GLU A 483 30.38 -18.17 -5.25
CA GLU A 483 31.84 -18.33 -5.35
C GLU A 483 32.51 -18.71 -4.01
N GLY A 484 31.78 -18.74 -2.90
CA GLY A 484 32.32 -19.01 -1.57
C GLY A 484 33.19 -17.88 -1.01
N ASN A 485 33.18 -16.70 -1.63
CA ASN A 485 34.01 -15.57 -1.23
C ASN A 485 33.34 -14.77 -0.09
N THR A 486 33.52 -15.28 1.13
CA THR A 486 32.88 -14.73 2.33
C THR A 486 33.39 -13.33 2.69
N GLU A 487 34.65 -13.00 2.37
CA GLU A 487 35.24 -11.68 2.65
C GLU A 487 34.60 -10.59 1.79
N LYS A 488 34.55 -10.80 0.47
CA LYS A 488 33.94 -9.84 -0.46
C LYS A 488 32.44 -9.70 -0.27
N PHE A 489 31.75 -10.80 0.05
CA PHE A 489 30.33 -10.75 0.37
C PHE A 489 30.06 -9.85 1.58
N ARG A 490 30.86 -9.99 2.64
CA ARG A 490 30.74 -9.15 3.84
C ARG A 490 31.00 -7.68 3.53
N GLU A 491 32.11 -7.39 2.85
CA GLU A 491 32.48 -6.02 2.46
C GLU A 491 31.36 -5.35 1.67
N ARG A 492 30.78 -6.04 0.69
CA ARG A 492 29.75 -5.47 -0.17
C ARG A 492 28.42 -5.22 0.55
N LEU A 493 28.04 -6.10 1.48
CA LEU A 493 26.87 -5.87 2.34
C LEU A 493 27.09 -4.73 3.33
N GLN A 494 28.32 -4.53 3.83
CA GLN A 494 28.63 -3.37 4.67
C GLN A 494 28.49 -2.07 3.89
N GLU A 495 29.04 -2.01 2.68
CA GLU A 495 28.91 -0.83 1.82
C GLU A 495 27.44 -0.52 1.47
N LEU A 496 26.62 -1.55 1.24
CA LEU A 496 25.18 -1.39 1.03
C LEU A 496 24.52 -0.67 2.21
N LEU A 497 24.81 -1.10 3.44
CA LEU A 497 24.21 -0.54 4.66
C LEU A 497 24.77 0.83 5.03
N GLU A 498 26.03 1.12 4.70
CA GLU A 498 26.66 2.42 4.96
C GLU A 498 26.13 3.51 4.00
N LYS A 499 25.98 3.17 2.72
CA LYS A 499 25.54 4.13 1.69
C LYS A 499 24.01 4.24 1.61
N TRP A 500 23.29 3.15 1.86
CA TRP A 500 21.83 3.09 1.78
C TRP A 500 21.23 2.40 3.02
N PRO A 501 21.19 3.10 4.16
CA PRO A 501 20.71 2.50 5.42
C PRO A 501 19.22 2.17 5.41
N ASP A 502 18.40 2.85 4.60
CA ASP A 502 16.94 2.74 4.61
C ASP A 502 16.41 2.19 3.27
N THR A 503 16.42 0.87 3.12
CA THR A 503 16.02 0.17 1.88
C THR A 503 15.31 -1.16 2.17
N ASP A 504 14.59 -1.69 1.18
CA ASP A 504 13.95 -3.01 1.23
C ASP A 504 14.95 -4.15 1.59
N MET A 505 16.25 -3.93 1.37
CA MET A 505 17.32 -4.91 1.60
C MET A 505 17.97 -4.78 2.99
N THR A 506 17.71 -3.70 3.74
CA THR A 506 18.42 -3.39 4.99
C THR A 506 18.29 -4.50 6.03
N ASP A 507 17.07 -4.97 6.29
CA ASP A 507 16.82 -6.04 7.26
C ASP A 507 17.48 -7.36 6.83
N MET A 508 17.44 -7.67 5.53
CA MET A 508 18.03 -8.88 4.98
C MET A 508 19.57 -8.84 5.04
N ALA A 509 20.17 -7.73 4.61
CA ALA A 509 21.62 -7.53 4.61
C ALA A 509 22.20 -7.52 6.03
N SER A 510 21.53 -6.85 6.98
CA SER A 510 21.94 -6.83 8.39
C SER A 510 21.83 -8.21 9.04
N GLY A 511 20.78 -8.98 8.74
CA GLY A 511 20.64 -10.37 9.14
C GLY A 511 21.76 -11.27 8.60
N MET A 512 22.11 -11.14 7.32
CA MET A 512 23.21 -11.88 6.69
C MET A 512 24.57 -11.55 7.33
N LEU A 513 24.85 -10.27 7.59
CA LEU A 513 26.08 -9.85 8.27
C LEU A 513 26.16 -10.37 9.71
N LYS A 514 25.04 -10.40 10.44
CA LYS A 514 24.97 -10.97 11.79
C LYS A 514 25.33 -12.47 11.77
N ASN A 515 24.79 -13.22 10.82
CA ASN A 515 25.08 -14.64 10.64
C ASN A 515 26.56 -14.89 10.34
N LEU A 516 27.18 -14.05 9.50
CA LEU A 516 28.63 -14.13 9.23
C LEU A 516 29.49 -13.83 10.47
N LYS A 517 29.07 -12.87 11.31
CA LYS A 517 29.76 -12.56 12.58
C LYS A 517 29.65 -13.70 13.60
N GLN A 518 28.57 -14.49 13.53
CA GLN A 518 28.36 -15.67 14.39
C GLN A 518 29.11 -16.92 13.91
N GLY A 519 29.98 -16.80 12.90
CA GLY A 519 30.84 -17.89 12.44
C GLY A 519 30.18 -18.82 11.40
N MET A 520 29.01 -18.45 10.85
CA MET A 520 28.44 -19.18 9.72
C MET A 520 29.33 -18.99 8.49
N THR A 521 29.75 -20.10 7.87
CA THR A 521 30.51 -20.10 6.63
C THR A 521 29.57 -20.33 5.46
N ILE A 522 29.83 -19.62 4.36
CA ILE A 522 29.09 -19.81 3.12
C ILE A 522 29.65 -21.04 2.41
N LYS A 523 28.80 -22.02 2.12
CA LYS A 523 29.16 -23.15 1.26
C LYS A 523 29.09 -22.71 -0.21
N GLY A 524 30.25 -22.47 -0.82
CA GLY A 524 30.35 -22.24 -2.26
C GLY A 524 29.91 -23.48 -3.06
N GLY A 525 29.51 -23.27 -4.32
CA GLY A 525 29.12 -24.35 -5.24
C GLY A 525 27.62 -24.62 -5.38
N MET A 526 26.75 -23.93 -4.64
CA MET A 526 25.32 -23.89 -4.90
C MET A 526 25.01 -22.78 -5.91
N GLY A 527 24.23 -23.08 -6.96
CA GLY A 527 23.83 -22.07 -7.92
C GLY A 527 22.91 -21.01 -7.31
N ASN A 528 22.96 -19.78 -7.84
CA ASN A 528 22.21 -18.58 -7.44
C ASN A 528 20.68 -18.80 -7.34
N SER A 529 20.13 -19.79 -8.05
CA SER A 529 18.72 -20.18 -8.08
C SER A 529 18.37 -21.39 -7.19
N ARG A 530 19.36 -22.09 -6.62
CA ARG A 530 19.18 -23.34 -5.86
C ARG A 530 19.15 -23.14 -4.33
N GLY A 531 19.60 -22.01 -3.79
CA GLY A 531 19.84 -21.90 -2.34
C GLY A 531 18.63 -21.75 -1.41
N MET A 532 17.50 -21.16 -1.84
CA MET A 532 16.49 -20.66 -0.87
C MET A 532 15.25 -21.55 -0.67
N LEU A 533 14.79 -22.26 -1.70
CA LEU A 533 13.60 -23.13 -1.63
C LEU A 533 13.93 -24.54 -1.13
N TRP A 534 15.15 -25.03 -1.41
CA TRP A 534 15.51 -26.44 -1.27
C TRP A 534 16.08 -26.82 0.10
N ASP A 535 16.58 -25.84 0.86
CA ASP A 535 17.07 -26.02 2.24
C ASP A 535 15.94 -25.98 3.30
N THR A 536 14.70 -25.69 2.88
CA THR A 536 13.55 -25.69 3.80
C THR A 536 13.27 -27.12 4.24
N ARG A 537 13.45 -27.38 5.54
CA ARG A 537 13.15 -28.67 6.18
C ARG A 537 11.63 -28.87 6.28
N LEU A 538 11.15 -30.03 5.85
CA LEU A 538 9.72 -30.34 5.86
C LEU A 538 9.27 -30.89 7.22
N THR A 539 9.29 -30.06 8.28
CA THR A 539 8.82 -30.44 9.62
C THR A 539 7.33 -30.13 9.82
N ALA A 540 6.61 -31.03 10.48
CA ALA A 540 5.16 -30.94 10.68
C ALA A 540 4.71 -29.93 11.75
N ASP A 541 5.64 -29.29 12.47
CA ASP A 541 5.33 -28.26 13.46
C ASP A 541 6.48 -27.24 13.50
N GLY A 542 6.17 -25.94 13.41
CA GLY A 542 7.14 -24.85 13.30
C GLY A 542 7.88 -24.52 14.60
N GLY A 543 8.36 -25.54 15.32
CA GLY A 543 9.11 -25.41 16.56
C GLY A 543 10.55 -25.89 16.44
N ASP A 544 11.50 -25.10 16.96
CA ASP A 544 12.87 -25.51 17.23
C ASP A 544 12.90 -26.56 18.36
N THR A 545 13.43 -27.76 18.07
CA THR A 545 14.33 -28.60 18.91
C THR A 545 14.36 -30.05 18.40
N PRO A 546 15.37 -30.87 18.79
CA PRO A 546 16.75 -30.92 18.32
C PRO A 546 17.03 -32.21 17.50
N THR A 547 18.26 -32.34 17.00
CA THR A 547 18.90 -33.57 16.45
C THR A 547 18.43 -34.86 17.16
N ASP A 548 18.11 -35.94 16.45
CA ASP A 548 19.13 -36.95 16.09
C ASP A 548 18.67 -37.98 15.03
N ALA A 549 19.60 -38.32 14.14
CA ALA A 549 20.02 -39.70 13.88
C ALA A 549 21.44 -39.70 13.26
N ASN A 550 22.45 -39.44 14.10
CA ASN A 550 23.87 -39.78 13.87
C ASN A 550 24.64 -39.16 12.69
N GLY A 551 24.13 -38.14 11.99
CA GLY A 551 24.80 -37.66 10.76
C GLY A 551 24.89 -38.75 9.68
N GLN A 552 24.02 -39.77 9.78
CA GLN A 552 23.86 -40.81 8.77
C GLN A 552 23.05 -40.21 7.61
N PRO A 553 23.44 -40.48 6.35
CA PRO A 553 22.64 -40.08 5.20
C PRO A 553 21.24 -40.68 5.31
N ALA A 554 20.21 -39.90 4.95
CA ALA A 554 18.86 -40.45 4.84
C ALA A 554 18.89 -41.63 3.87
N ASN A 555 18.27 -42.75 4.26
CA ASN A 555 18.24 -43.96 3.45
C ASN A 555 17.16 -43.83 2.37
N PHE A 556 17.37 -42.89 1.44
CA PHE A 556 16.54 -42.76 0.26
C PHE A 556 16.70 -44.00 -0.61
N GLU A 557 15.60 -44.40 -1.26
CA GLU A 557 15.58 -45.52 -2.18
C GLU A 557 15.37 -45.05 -3.62
N HIS A 558 16.01 -45.71 -4.57
CA HIS A 558 15.79 -45.49 -5.99
C HIS A 558 15.09 -46.72 -6.59
N ASP A 559 13.76 -46.77 -6.46
CA ASP A 559 12.92 -47.78 -7.11
C ASP A 559 12.00 -47.13 -8.16
N PRO A 560 12.29 -47.28 -9.47
CA PRO A 560 11.47 -46.74 -10.56
C PRO A 560 10.04 -47.29 -10.62
N ASN A 561 9.77 -48.44 -9.98
CA ASN A 561 8.45 -49.06 -9.93
C ASN A 561 7.62 -48.66 -8.70
N SER A 562 8.20 -47.90 -7.78
CA SER A 562 7.49 -47.39 -6.61
C SER A 562 6.47 -46.31 -7.00
N PRO A 563 5.33 -46.19 -6.28
CA PRO A 563 4.37 -45.11 -6.51
C PRO A 563 5.04 -43.74 -6.39
N GLN A 564 4.71 -42.82 -7.29
CA GLN A 564 5.36 -41.52 -7.40
C GLN A 564 4.43 -40.36 -7.05
N TYR A 565 5.03 -39.25 -6.62
CA TYR A 565 4.38 -37.96 -6.46
C TYR A 565 5.04 -36.91 -7.36
N LEU A 566 4.22 -36.04 -7.94
CA LEU A 566 4.69 -34.78 -8.51
C LEU A 566 4.48 -33.69 -7.47
N VAL A 567 5.56 -33.12 -6.96
CA VAL A 567 5.50 -32.02 -5.99
C VAL A 567 5.82 -30.72 -6.70
N LEU A 568 4.84 -29.82 -6.79
CA LEU A 568 5.03 -28.46 -7.28
C LEU A 568 5.38 -27.57 -6.09
N ALA A 569 6.66 -27.26 -5.93
CA ALA A 569 7.15 -26.37 -4.87
C ALA A 569 7.16 -24.91 -5.34
N PHE A 570 6.70 -23.99 -4.50
CA PHE A 570 6.63 -22.57 -4.84
C PHE A 570 6.78 -21.65 -3.61
N PRO A 571 7.32 -20.44 -3.79
CA PRO A 571 7.33 -19.41 -2.76
C PRO A 571 5.92 -18.80 -2.54
N ARG A 572 5.47 -18.72 -1.29
CA ARG A 572 4.11 -18.30 -0.92
C ARG A 572 3.89 -16.79 -0.95
N ASP A 573 4.96 -16.01 -0.92
CA ASP A 573 4.94 -14.55 -1.04
C ASP A 573 4.60 -14.08 -2.46
N SER A 574 4.92 -14.88 -3.47
CA SER A 574 4.84 -14.52 -4.89
C SER A 574 3.87 -15.39 -5.68
N ILE A 575 3.53 -16.59 -5.19
CA ILE A 575 2.59 -17.51 -5.85
C ILE A 575 1.35 -17.75 -5.00
N ASN A 576 0.17 -17.51 -5.59
CA ASN A 576 -1.11 -17.83 -4.95
C ASN A 576 -1.42 -19.33 -5.04
N SER A 577 -1.34 -20.02 -3.89
CA SER A 577 -1.58 -21.47 -3.76
C SER A 577 -2.93 -21.93 -4.32
N ASN A 578 -4.00 -21.15 -4.10
CA ASN A 578 -5.35 -21.52 -4.54
C ASN A 578 -5.50 -21.39 -6.05
N GLN A 579 -4.83 -20.39 -6.65
CA GLN A 579 -4.81 -20.23 -8.10
C GLN A 579 -4.05 -21.38 -8.77
N LEU A 580 -2.86 -21.73 -8.25
CA LEU A 580 -2.09 -22.85 -8.77
C LEU A 580 -2.85 -24.18 -8.66
N LEU A 581 -3.52 -24.42 -7.54
CA LEU A 581 -4.40 -25.59 -7.39
C LEU A 581 -5.52 -25.59 -8.42
N TYR A 582 -6.19 -24.46 -8.61
CA TYR A 582 -7.28 -24.35 -9.60
C TYR A 582 -6.78 -24.66 -11.01
N ASP A 583 -5.63 -24.12 -11.39
CA ASP A 583 -5.05 -24.28 -12.72
C ASP A 583 -4.63 -25.75 -12.99
N VAL A 584 -3.99 -26.38 -12.01
CA VAL A 584 -3.59 -27.81 -12.08
C VAL A 584 -4.82 -28.73 -12.04
N ALA A 585 -5.82 -28.43 -11.20
CA ALA A 585 -7.06 -29.19 -11.15
C ALA A 585 -7.81 -29.10 -12.48
N ARG A 586 -7.95 -27.90 -13.03
CA ARG A 586 -8.60 -27.67 -14.33
C ARG A 586 -7.90 -28.46 -15.44
N PHE A 587 -6.56 -28.45 -15.46
CA PHE A 587 -5.77 -29.24 -16.40
C PHE A 587 -6.00 -30.74 -16.26
N ASN A 588 -5.99 -31.25 -15.03
CA ASN A 588 -6.22 -32.67 -14.77
C ASN A 588 -7.60 -33.08 -15.30
N PHE A 589 -8.65 -32.32 -14.96
CA PHE A 589 -10.02 -32.58 -15.43
C PHE A 589 -10.20 -32.45 -16.94
N SER A 590 -9.51 -31.51 -17.60
CA SER A 590 -9.67 -31.31 -19.04
C SER A 590 -8.89 -32.31 -19.89
N THR A 591 -7.79 -32.84 -19.36
CA THR A 591 -6.80 -33.58 -20.14
C THR A 591 -6.87 -35.09 -19.89
N PHE A 592 -7.19 -35.51 -18.67
CA PHE A 592 -7.25 -36.91 -18.28
C PHE A 592 -8.68 -37.30 -17.89
N THR A 593 -9.37 -38.06 -18.73
CA THR A 593 -10.78 -38.46 -18.54
C THR A 593 -10.95 -39.82 -17.86
N THR A 594 -9.90 -40.65 -17.83
CA THR A 594 -9.94 -42.02 -17.30
C THR A 594 -9.02 -42.25 -16.09
N GLN A 595 -8.22 -41.26 -15.72
CA GLN A 595 -7.28 -41.35 -14.61
C GLN A 595 -7.50 -40.19 -13.64
N ASP A 596 -7.81 -40.53 -12.39
CA ASP A 596 -8.01 -39.55 -11.32
C ASP A 596 -6.69 -39.22 -10.64
N PHE A 597 -6.47 -37.95 -10.35
CA PHE A 597 -5.31 -37.45 -9.61
C PHE A 597 -5.77 -36.72 -8.35
N ASP A 598 -5.26 -37.15 -7.21
CA ASP A 598 -5.50 -36.46 -5.95
C ASP A 598 -4.54 -35.27 -5.81
N LEU A 599 -5.08 -34.13 -5.40
CA LEU A 599 -4.32 -32.90 -5.19
C LEU A 599 -4.32 -32.55 -3.71
N GLU A 600 -3.13 -32.46 -3.12
CA GLU A 600 -2.94 -32.08 -1.73
C GLU A 600 -2.05 -30.84 -1.62
N GLN A 601 -2.46 -29.86 -0.82
CA GLN A 601 -1.63 -28.70 -0.51
C GLN A 601 -0.98 -28.86 0.86
N MET A 602 0.31 -28.55 0.93
CA MET A 602 1.04 -28.42 2.18
C MET A 602 1.80 -27.10 2.21
N ALA A 603 2.16 -26.62 3.40
CA ALA A 603 2.95 -25.40 3.56
C ALA A 603 3.98 -25.56 4.69
N PHE A 604 5.21 -25.14 4.40
CA PHE A 604 6.35 -25.20 5.31
C PHE A 604 7.05 -23.84 5.29
N GLY A 605 6.82 -23.02 6.31
CA GLY A 605 7.30 -21.63 6.33
C GLY A 605 6.78 -20.82 5.13
N ASN A 606 7.72 -20.23 4.37
CA ASN A 606 7.44 -19.46 3.15
C ASN A 606 7.34 -20.34 1.88
N VAL A 607 7.47 -21.66 2.01
CA VAL A 607 7.34 -22.60 0.87
C VAL A 607 5.97 -23.27 0.89
N GLY A 608 5.28 -23.22 -0.24
CA GLY A 608 4.06 -23.97 -0.50
C GLY A 608 4.36 -25.16 -1.40
N LEU A 609 3.71 -26.30 -1.13
CA LEU A 609 3.78 -27.50 -1.95
C LEU A 609 2.38 -27.84 -2.44
N LEU A 610 2.24 -28.09 -3.74
CA LEU A 610 1.06 -28.73 -4.32
C LEU A 610 1.47 -30.11 -4.84
N ILE A 611 0.95 -31.15 -4.20
CA ILE A 611 1.29 -32.55 -4.44
C ILE A 611 0.22 -33.16 -5.32
N VAL A 612 0.63 -33.69 -6.48
CA VAL A 612 -0.21 -34.49 -7.37
C VAL A 612 0.10 -35.96 -7.13
N LYS A 613 -0.92 -36.74 -6.76
CA LYS A 613 -0.82 -38.18 -6.48
C LYS A 613 -1.61 -38.98 -7.51
N GLY A 614 -1.31 -40.28 -7.61
CA GLY A 614 -2.01 -41.21 -8.50
C GLY A 614 -1.10 -41.89 -9.54
N PHE A 615 0.22 -41.72 -9.44
CA PHE A 615 1.21 -42.34 -10.34
C PHE A 615 1.71 -43.66 -9.75
N ALA A 616 1.56 -44.76 -10.49
CA ALA A 616 2.01 -46.08 -10.03
C ALA A 616 3.53 -46.27 -10.12
N ASN A 617 4.21 -45.53 -11.02
CA ASN A 617 5.65 -45.63 -11.28
C ASN A 617 6.16 -44.35 -11.98
N VAL A 618 7.48 -44.24 -12.14
CA VAL A 618 8.15 -43.07 -12.76
C VAL A 618 7.67 -42.83 -14.19
N ARG A 619 7.43 -43.88 -14.98
CA ARG A 619 6.98 -43.75 -16.38
C ARG A 619 5.63 -43.04 -16.50
N GLN A 620 4.70 -43.31 -15.59
CA GLN A 620 3.40 -42.63 -15.58
C GLN A 620 3.53 -41.15 -15.22
N LEU A 621 4.42 -40.82 -14.28
CA LEU A 621 4.73 -39.45 -13.88
C LEU A 621 5.38 -38.65 -15.03
N GLU A 622 6.33 -39.25 -15.74
CA GLU A 622 6.99 -38.65 -16.90
C GLU A 622 6.01 -38.39 -18.07
N HIS A 623 5.11 -39.33 -18.32
CA HIS A 623 4.05 -39.16 -19.31
C HIS A 623 3.17 -37.94 -18.96
N TYR A 624 2.73 -37.84 -17.71
CA TYR A 624 1.94 -36.71 -17.23
C TYR A 624 2.68 -35.37 -17.39
N ARG A 625 3.97 -35.31 -17.06
CA ARG A 625 4.79 -34.09 -17.24
C ARG A 625 4.95 -33.71 -18.70
N THR A 626 5.13 -34.69 -19.59
CA THR A 626 5.27 -34.46 -21.03
C THR A 626 3.98 -33.85 -21.60
N VAL A 627 2.83 -34.39 -21.21
CA VAL A 627 1.52 -33.87 -21.62
C VAL A 627 1.29 -32.48 -21.06
N MET A 628 1.65 -32.22 -19.79
CA MET A 628 1.55 -30.89 -19.18
C MET A 628 2.44 -29.85 -19.87
N ALA A 629 3.67 -30.21 -20.26
CA ALA A 629 4.59 -29.31 -20.93
C ALA A 629 4.15 -28.94 -22.37
N GLN A 630 3.40 -29.82 -23.03
CA GLN A 630 2.88 -29.61 -24.38
C GLN A 630 1.50 -28.92 -24.38
N ALA A 631 0.82 -28.85 -23.23
CA ALA A 631 -0.49 -28.25 -23.13
C ALA A 631 -0.43 -26.72 -23.12
N PRO A 632 -1.37 -26.01 -23.79
CA PRO A 632 -1.41 -24.55 -23.78
C PRO A 632 -1.79 -23.96 -22.41
N GLN A 633 -2.44 -24.74 -21.53
CA GLN A 633 -2.67 -24.42 -20.12
C GLN A 633 -2.58 -25.72 -19.29
N PRO A 634 -2.03 -25.67 -18.06
CA PRO A 634 -1.67 -24.48 -17.30
C PRO A 634 -0.24 -24.05 -17.62
N VAL A 635 -0.02 -22.73 -17.77
CA VAL A 635 1.33 -22.18 -17.82
C VAL A 635 1.82 -22.09 -16.38
N LEU A 636 2.68 -23.03 -15.97
CA LEU A 636 3.29 -22.98 -14.65
C LEU A 636 4.12 -21.70 -14.55
N PRO A 637 3.89 -20.84 -13.54
CA PRO A 637 4.74 -19.69 -13.30
C PRO A 637 6.20 -20.11 -13.12
N GLU A 638 7.15 -19.30 -13.58
CA GLU A 638 8.58 -19.65 -13.58
C GLU A 638 9.15 -19.94 -12.17
N ALA A 639 8.52 -19.37 -11.14
CA ALA A 639 8.84 -19.62 -9.74
C ALA A 639 8.33 -20.97 -9.20
N VAL A 640 7.44 -21.67 -9.92
CA VAL A 640 6.95 -23.01 -9.54
C VAL A 640 7.92 -24.06 -10.05
N ARG A 641 8.42 -24.91 -9.15
CA ARG A 641 9.42 -25.94 -9.46
C ARG A 641 8.83 -27.34 -9.29
N PRO A 642 8.70 -28.12 -10.38
CA PRO A 642 8.16 -29.48 -10.33
C PRO A 642 9.22 -30.53 -9.96
N ILE A 643 8.99 -31.26 -8.89
CA ILE A 643 9.86 -32.30 -8.32
C ILE A 643 9.22 -33.67 -8.50
N MET A 644 10.01 -34.63 -8.97
CA MET A 644 9.62 -36.04 -9.06
C MET A 644 10.22 -36.77 -7.88
N ILE A 645 9.38 -37.42 -7.09
CA ILE A 645 9.83 -38.11 -5.88
C ILE A 645 8.94 -39.32 -5.60
N SER A 646 9.56 -40.42 -5.20
CA SER A 646 8.80 -41.60 -4.78
C SER A 646 8.01 -41.30 -3.51
N ARG A 647 6.85 -41.94 -3.39
CA ARG A 647 6.02 -41.81 -2.18
C ARG A 647 6.83 -42.13 -0.91
N PRO A 648 7.62 -43.21 -0.85
CA PRO A 648 8.42 -43.53 0.35
C PRO A 648 9.48 -42.46 0.66
N ASN A 649 10.16 -41.91 -0.35
CA ASN A 649 11.15 -40.84 -0.14
C ASN A 649 10.49 -39.53 0.32
N PHE A 650 9.34 -39.18 -0.23
CA PHE A 650 8.61 -37.99 0.19
C PHE A 650 8.09 -38.12 1.63
N GLU A 651 7.55 -39.30 1.99
CA GLU A 651 7.14 -39.59 3.37
C GLU A 651 8.34 -39.61 4.34
N LEU A 652 9.52 -40.04 3.87
CA LEU A 652 10.78 -39.95 4.64
C LEU A 652 11.17 -38.49 4.90
N LEU A 653 11.07 -37.61 3.89
CA LEU A 653 11.35 -36.18 4.05
C LEU A 653 10.46 -35.55 5.14
N LEU A 654 9.17 -35.87 5.13
CA LEU A 654 8.19 -35.38 6.10
C LEU A 654 8.42 -35.94 7.51
N ARG A 655 8.70 -37.24 7.61
CA ARG A 655 8.88 -37.93 8.91
C ARG A 655 10.15 -37.49 9.63
N GLU A 656 11.23 -37.29 8.87
CA GLU A 656 12.54 -36.95 9.42
C GLU A 656 12.87 -35.45 9.36
N GLY A 657 11.97 -34.61 8.84
CA GLY A 657 12.20 -33.17 8.73
C GLY A 657 13.38 -32.83 7.82
N ARG A 658 13.57 -33.60 6.75
CA ARG A 658 14.69 -33.45 5.81
C ARG A 658 14.34 -32.41 4.74
N SER A 659 15.36 -31.92 4.03
CA SER A 659 15.18 -30.94 2.96
C SER A 659 15.18 -31.62 1.58
N PHE A 660 14.61 -30.96 0.58
CA PHE A 660 14.69 -31.46 -0.80
C PHE A 660 16.13 -31.44 -1.34
N ASP A 661 16.99 -30.56 -0.82
CA ASP A 661 18.43 -30.53 -1.15
C ASP A 661 19.13 -31.86 -0.79
N GLU A 662 18.78 -32.46 0.36
CA GLU A 662 19.32 -33.77 0.75
C GLU A 662 18.90 -34.88 -0.22
N TYR A 663 17.65 -34.84 -0.73
CA TYR A 663 17.16 -35.78 -1.73
C TYR A 663 17.83 -35.58 -3.09
N PHE A 664 18.01 -34.34 -3.56
CA PHE A 664 18.67 -34.07 -4.84
C PHE A 664 20.14 -34.51 -4.85
N ARG A 665 20.86 -34.29 -3.74
CA ARG A 665 22.24 -34.79 -3.61
C ARG A 665 22.32 -36.32 -3.64
N TYR A 666 21.29 -37.01 -3.15
CA TYR A 666 21.21 -38.46 -3.27
C TYR A 666 20.98 -38.88 -4.72
N GLU A 667 20.01 -38.28 -5.42
CA GLU A 667 19.72 -38.58 -6.83
C GLU A 667 20.93 -38.28 -7.74
N GLU A 668 21.64 -37.17 -7.51
CA GLU A 668 22.87 -36.83 -8.25
C GLU A 668 23.99 -37.86 -8.01
N LYS A 669 24.15 -38.37 -6.79
CA LYS A 669 25.12 -39.43 -6.50
C LYS A 669 24.73 -40.77 -7.14
N ALA A 670 23.45 -41.13 -7.06
CA ALA A 670 22.95 -42.37 -7.66
C ALA A 670 23.09 -42.37 -9.19
N THR A 671 22.87 -41.22 -9.84
CA THR A 671 23.09 -41.08 -11.30
C THR A 671 24.57 -41.11 -11.66
N VAL A 672 25.45 -40.51 -10.86
CA VAL A 672 26.90 -40.60 -11.06
C VAL A 672 27.41 -42.03 -10.86
N GLU A 673 26.97 -42.74 -9.82
CA GLU A 673 27.33 -44.14 -9.57
C GLU A 673 26.83 -45.08 -10.68
N GLN A 674 25.59 -44.89 -11.18
CA GLN A 674 25.09 -45.64 -12.36
C GLN A 674 25.91 -45.35 -13.62
N THR A 675 26.26 -44.08 -13.86
CA THR A 675 27.07 -43.69 -15.02
C THR A 675 28.50 -44.23 -14.90
N GLU A 676 29.07 -44.27 -13.70
CA GLU A 676 30.39 -44.84 -13.41
C GLU A 676 30.39 -46.38 -13.51
N GLU A 677 29.33 -47.07 -13.08
CA GLU A 677 29.14 -48.51 -13.26
C GLU A 677 28.94 -48.89 -14.74
N ASP A 678 28.16 -48.10 -15.51
CA ASP A 678 27.98 -48.30 -16.95
C ASP A 678 29.30 -48.07 -17.71
N VAL A 679 30.18 -47.19 -17.23
CA VAL A 679 31.51 -46.94 -17.81
C VAL A 679 32.54 -47.98 -17.33
N ALA A 680 32.52 -48.39 -16.06
CA ALA A 680 33.42 -49.40 -15.50
C ALA A 680 33.11 -50.82 -16.02
N GLY A 681 31.83 -51.13 -16.25
CA GLY A 681 31.38 -52.38 -16.88
C GLY A 681 31.85 -52.54 -18.33
N THR A 682 32.34 -51.47 -18.98
CA THR A 682 32.97 -51.54 -20.31
C THR A 682 34.49 -51.75 -20.26
N ALA A 683 35.12 -51.71 -19.09
CA ALA A 683 36.58 -51.81 -18.93
C ALA A 683 37.10 -53.21 -18.55
N ASP A 684 36.23 -54.12 -18.09
CA ASP A 684 36.63 -55.49 -17.69
C ASP A 684 36.62 -56.53 -18.84
N ASP A 685 36.25 -56.12 -20.07
CA ASP A 685 36.19 -57.00 -21.25
C ASP A 685 37.35 -56.81 -22.25
N ALA A 686 38.47 -56.18 -21.84
CA ALA A 686 39.60 -55.93 -22.73
C ALA A 686 40.96 -56.33 -22.13
N ALA A 687 41.19 -57.65 -21.98
CA ALA A 687 42.52 -58.23 -21.82
C ALA A 687 42.59 -59.64 -22.43
N GLU A 688 42.85 -59.74 -23.73
CA GLU A 688 44.13 -60.26 -24.27
C GLU A 688 44.14 -60.26 -25.82
N PRO A 689 45.33 -60.20 -26.44
CA PRO A 689 45.52 -59.73 -27.81
C PRO A 689 45.89 -60.85 -28.80
N ASP A 690 45.40 -60.78 -30.04
CA ASP A 690 46.10 -61.23 -31.26
C ASP A 690 45.18 -60.86 -32.45
N ALA A 691 45.54 -59.90 -33.29
CA ALA A 691 46.55 -59.94 -34.36
C ALA A 691 45.95 -60.24 -35.73
N THR A 692 46.28 -59.31 -36.64
CA THR A 692 46.45 -59.43 -38.10
C THR A 692 45.24 -59.34 -39.05
N ASP A 693 45.44 -58.39 -39.97
CA ASP A 693 45.10 -58.37 -41.39
C ASP A 693 43.64 -58.09 -41.84
N GLU A 694 43.41 -56.84 -42.26
CA GLU A 694 42.79 -56.57 -43.56
C GLU A 694 43.70 -57.11 -44.70
N PRO A 695 43.27 -57.40 -45.97
CA PRO A 695 42.12 -56.79 -46.67
C PRO A 695 41.36 -57.65 -47.76
N THR A 696 40.18 -57.14 -48.17
CA THR A 696 39.58 -57.17 -49.55
C THR A 696 38.92 -58.49 -50.12
N PRO A 697 38.22 -58.50 -51.30
CA PRO A 697 36.74 -58.44 -51.43
C PRO A 697 36.13 -59.50 -52.42
N GLU A 698 34.81 -59.40 -52.71
CA GLU A 698 33.99 -60.10 -53.77
C GLU A 698 33.85 -61.64 -53.66
N THR A 699 32.72 -62.34 -53.88
CA THR A 699 31.54 -62.20 -54.77
C THR A 699 30.42 -63.22 -54.39
N ALA A 700 29.16 -62.93 -54.81
CA ALA A 700 28.07 -63.86 -55.22
C ALA A 700 27.38 -64.80 -54.18
N ALA A 701 26.08 -65.17 -54.24
CA ALA A 701 24.88 -64.82 -55.02
C ALA A 701 23.63 -65.57 -54.45
N GLU A 702 22.41 -65.02 -54.72
CA GLU A 702 21.08 -65.66 -54.93
C GLU A 702 20.35 -66.44 -53.79
N GLN A 703 19.02 -66.49 -53.64
CA GLN A 703 17.82 -66.20 -54.48
C GLN A 703 16.57 -66.16 -53.54
N ALA A 704 15.55 -65.29 -53.72
CA ALA A 704 14.22 -65.52 -54.36
C ALA A 704 13.11 -64.97 -53.41
N ALA A 705 11.93 -64.44 -53.77
CA ALA A 705 11.25 -64.08 -55.03
C ALA A 705 10.04 -63.16 -54.70
N GLU A 706 9.61 -62.37 -55.68
CA GLU A 706 8.38 -61.56 -55.76
C GLU A 706 7.24 -62.40 -56.43
N PRO A 707 5.94 -62.02 -56.48
CA PRO A 707 5.51 -60.93 -57.38
C PRO A 707 4.25 -60.11 -56.97
N ALA A 708 4.06 -59.04 -57.75
CA ALA A 708 3.00 -58.02 -57.78
C ALA A 708 1.65 -58.45 -58.39
N GLU A 709 0.60 -57.62 -58.22
CA GLU A 709 -0.32 -57.20 -59.30
C GLU A 709 -1.27 -56.03 -58.89
N THR A 710 -1.48 -55.10 -59.82
CA THR A 710 -2.52 -54.04 -59.94
C THR A 710 -3.45 -54.44 -61.12
N PRO A 711 -4.39 -53.63 -61.67
CA PRO A 711 -5.50 -52.78 -61.19
C PRO A 711 -6.87 -53.07 -61.90
N ALA A 712 -8.01 -52.49 -61.47
CA ALA A 712 -9.24 -52.21 -62.27
C ALA A 712 -10.21 -51.34 -61.41
N GLU A 713 -10.62 -50.12 -61.77
CA GLU A 713 -11.56 -49.62 -62.81
C GLU A 713 -13.00 -49.35 -62.26
N GLU A 714 -13.49 -48.16 -62.60
CA GLU A 714 -14.70 -47.36 -62.24
C GLU A 714 -16.08 -48.01 -62.60
N PRO A 715 -17.31 -47.46 -62.29
CA PRO A 715 -17.69 -46.04 -62.51
C PRO A 715 -18.87 -45.38 -61.70
N SER A 716 -19.01 -44.05 -61.90
CA SER A 716 -20.24 -43.24 -62.15
C SER A 716 -21.39 -43.24 -61.10
N SER A 717 -21.96 -42.12 -60.64
CA SER A 717 -22.43 -40.93 -61.39
C SER A 717 -22.59 -39.65 -60.53
N GLU A 718 -22.11 -38.55 -61.09
CA GLU A 718 -22.41 -37.11 -60.87
C GLU A 718 -23.85 -36.70 -61.30
N PRO A 719 -24.31 -35.42 -61.36
CA PRO A 719 -23.66 -34.09 -61.14
C PRO A 719 -24.54 -33.14 -60.25
N ALA A 720 -24.37 -31.82 -60.02
CA ALA A 720 -23.64 -30.73 -60.68
C ALA A 720 -23.50 -29.49 -59.75
N GLU A 721 -22.38 -28.79 -59.91
CA GLU A 721 -22.18 -27.32 -60.08
C GLU A 721 -22.72 -26.26 -59.07
N THR A 722 -21.75 -25.56 -58.46
CA THR A 722 -21.73 -24.11 -58.08
C THR A 722 -21.39 -23.23 -59.32
N PRO A 723 -21.22 -21.87 -59.33
CA PRO A 723 -21.40 -20.75 -58.36
C PRO A 723 -22.05 -19.45 -58.97
N GLN A 724 -22.03 -18.32 -58.21
CA GLN A 724 -21.93 -16.88 -58.60
C GLN A 724 -23.07 -15.86 -58.33
N GLU A 725 -22.65 -14.79 -57.64
CA GLU A 725 -22.84 -13.31 -57.79
C GLU A 725 -24.19 -12.57 -58.05
N GLU A 726 -24.34 -11.50 -57.25
CA GLU A 726 -24.85 -10.13 -57.47
C GLU A 726 -26.33 -9.79 -57.85
N THR A 727 -26.78 -8.68 -57.24
CA THR A 727 -28.09 -7.95 -57.32
C THR A 727 -28.37 -7.26 -58.67
N PRO A 728 -29.61 -6.81 -59.00
CA PRO A 728 -29.99 -5.38 -58.81
C PRO A 728 -31.52 -5.05 -58.64
N GLY A 729 -31.87 -3.74 -58.58
CA GLY A 729 -33.15 -3.05 -58.22
C GLY A 729 -34.40 -3.28 -59.11
N GLU A 730 -35.51 -2.50 -59.10
CA GLU A 730 -35.81 -1.11 -58.68
C GLU A 730 -37.35 -0.78 -58.78
N THR A 731 -37.85 0.14 -57.92
CA THR A 731 -38.93 1.21 -58.08
C THR A 731 -40.41 0.91 -58.48
N PRO A 732 -41.43 1.82 -58.27
CA PRO A 732 -41.42 3.31 -58.48
C PRO A 732 -42.19 4.29 -57.54
N GLN A 733 -41.63 5.53 -57.50
CA GLN A 733 -42.18 6.93 -57.55
C GLN A 733 -43.42 7.41 -56.76
N GLU A 734 -43.28 8.53 -56.02
CA GLU A 734 -43.78 9.88 -56.41
C GLU A 734 -43.32 11.02 -55.43
N THR A 735 -43.12 12.22 -55.96
CA THR A 735 -42.79 13.53 -55.33
C THR A 735 -43.77 14.61 -55.91
N PRO A 736 -43.72 15.95 -55.65
CA PRO A 736 -43.27 16.83 -54.53
C PRO A 736 -44.23 18.04 -54.23
N ALA A 737 -43.73 19.04 -53.46
CA ALA A 737 -44.11 20.49 -53.33
C ALA A 737 -44.91 20.88 -52.04
N LYS A 738 -44.79 22.06 -51.40
CA LYS A 738 -44.06 23.35 -51.58
C LYS A 738 -44.18 24.18 -50.26
N THR A 739 -43.26 25.12 -50.06
CA THR A 739 -43.16 26.18 -48.99
C THR A 739 -44.29 27.23 -49.04
N PRO A 740 -44.46 28.11 -48.01
CA PRO A 740 -43.79 29.45 -47.95
C PRO A 740 -43.26 29.84 -46.53
N GLN A 741 -42.08 30.51 -46.36
CA GLN A 741 -41.80 31.98 -46.29
C GLN A 741 -42.59 32.72 -45.18
N GLN A 742 -42.09 33.66 -44.34
CA GLN A 742 -40.86 34.48 -44.25
C GLN A 742 -40.85 35.27 -42.90
N GLU A 743 -39.78 36.07 -42.68
CA GLU A 743 -39.48 37.12 -41.65
C GLU A 743 -38.73 36.71 -40.37
N ALA A 744 -37.79 37.48 -39.80
CA ALA A 744 -36.68 38.37 -40.22
C ALA A 744 -36.19 39.11 -38.95
N ALA A 745 -34.94 39.61 -39.01
CA ALA A 745 -34.28 40.60 -38.14
C ALA A 745 -33.72 40.10 -36.77
N GLN A 746 -32.58 40.55 -36.25
CA GLN A 746 -31.39 41.30 -36.73
C GLN A 746 -30.36 41.31 -35.57
N GLU A 747 -29.07 41.37 -35.88
CA GLU A 747 -27.97 41.72 -34.93
C GLU A 747 -28.19 43.11 -34.27
N PRO A 748 -27.43 43.42 -33.21
CA PRO A 748 -26.34 44.39 -33.42
C PRO A 748 -25.03 44.11 -32.66
N THR A 749 -23.92 44.22 -33.41
CA THR A 749 -22.71 45.03 -33.19
C THR A 749 -22.14 45.30 -31.78
N GLN A 750 -20.82 45.11 -31.68
CA GLN A 750 -19.87 45.68 -30.72
C GLN A 750 -19.96 47.21 -30.59
N PRO A 751 -19.33 47.78 -29.54
CA PRO A 751 -18.16 48.61 -29.82
C PRO A 751 -16.94 48.37 -28.92
N GLU A 752 -15.77 48.65 -29.49
CA GLU A 752 -14.48 48.94 -28.85
C GLU A 752 -14.50 50.26 -28.05
N GLU A 753 -13.60 50.31 -27.04
CA GLU A 753 -12.81 51.44 -26.47
C GLU A 753 -12.77 51.30 -24.94
N GLU A 754 -11.67 50.83 -24.36
CA GLU A 754 -10.45 51.57 -23.97
C GLU A 754 -10.56 52.18 -22.55
N ALA A 755 -9.44 52.09 -21.82
CA ALA A 755 -9.08 52.76 -20.56
C ALA A 755 -9.16 51.95 -19.23
N ALA A 756 -8.01 51.38 -18.86
CA ALA A 756 -7.44 51.49 -17.49
C ALA A 756 -7.08 52.97 -17.19
N PRO A 757 -6.69 53.42 -15.98
CA PRO A 757 -6.15 52.64 -14.84
C PRO A 757 -6.57 53.11 -13.42
N ALA A 758 -5.93 52.46 -12.43
CA ALA A 758 -5.46 53.00 -11.14
C ALA A 758 -6.21 52.63 -9.84
N GLU A 759 -5.43 51.98 -8.96
CA GLU A 759 -5.30 52.17 -7.50
C GLU A 759 -6.55 52.09 -6.61
N GLN A 760 -6.63 51.03 -5.81
CA GLN A 760 -6.43 51.06 -4.34
C GLN A 760 -6.32 49.65 -3.75
#